data_AF-A0A8C1G1I5-F1
#
_entry.id   AF-A0A8C1G1I5-F1
#
_cell.length_a   1.000
_cell.length_b   1.000
_cell.length_c   1.000
_cell.angle_alpha   90.00
_cell.angle_beta   90.00
_cell.angle_gamma   90.00
#
_symmetry.space_group_name_H-M   'P 1'
#
loop_
_entity.id
_entity.type
_entity.pdbx_description
1 polymer ?
#
loop_
_entity_poly.entity_id
_entity_poly.type
_entity_poly.pdbx_seq_one_letter_code
_entity_poly.pdbx_strand_id
1 'polypeptide(L)'
;MMQHVTNKHSAHTVELTFAAGTPQSALSFLTGASRIPFSAVYRTVGFKETEAEVYLTAAPITAKILDVERFTSAPGRFNMSKHRSVSKVCELKHGNFTWIVKRKEKHFMELHRELLRYKTLMRIPLPTRRSDPCPTDKLNHQLSFIQDLGPKGLEGIVYKRSGGHRIPGMNCCGHNEVCYRWSKRWLIVKDSFLLYMKPDTGAISFVLLVDNEFTIKMDSKNTDTKHGLRIENLSRKLVLKFTSYRHARWWGQAIESFVRKHGKAFLRTHRFGSFAREEENIPSKWYVNGKTYMEDVANALEEAKEEIFITDWWLSPEIFLKRPVVEGNRWRLDCILKRKAQQGVRIFVMLYKEVELALGINSEYSKRTLKHLHPNIKVMRHPDHVSSSVYLWAHHEKIVVIDQSVAFVGGIDLAYGRWDDREHRLTDVGSVTRSVAQTMEQTPCPGSGDLGELMGNTRFWHGKDYCNFVYKDWVRLDKPFDDFIDRYTTPRMPWHDISSVVHGKAARDVARHFIQRWNFTKIMKPKYRSLSYPFLLPKSHSTANDLKYQVPDCVQTKVQVLRSAADWSAGIKHHEESIHNAYIQVIAKSKHFIYIENQFFISCADNKHVYNKIGDAIIERIIRAHKEKKPFRVYVVTPLLPGFEGDISTGGGSALQAVMHFNYR
;
A
#
# COMPACT_ATOMS: atom_id res chain seq x y z
N MET A 1 20.97 0.51 39.29
CA MET A 1 19.81 -0.18 38.65
C MET A 1 20.17 -1.49 37.92
N MET A 2 21.42 -1.76 37.48
CA MET A 2 21.89 -3.14 37.14
C MET A 2 22.90 -3.73 38.14
N GLN A 3 23.22 -3.01 39.23
CA GLN A 3 24.19 -3.50 40.24
C GLN A 3 23.75 -4.78 40.99
N HIS A 4 22.50 -5.23 40.86
CA HIS A 4 22.06 -6.53 41.40
C HIS A 4 22.15 -7.70 40.41
N VAL A 5 22.69 -7.47 39.20
CA VAL A 5 22.76 -8.51 38.14
C VAL A 5 24.15 -9.18 38.07
N THR A 6 25.10 -8.77 38.91
CA THR A 6 26.51 -9.19 38.81
C THR A 6 26.91 -10.36 39.70
N ASN A 7 26.12 -10.74 40.71
CA ASN A 7 26.48 -11.85 41.61
C ASN A 7 25.24 -12.65 42.04
N LYS A 8 24.89 -13.70 41.30
CA LYS A 8 24.31 -14.97 41.81
C LYS A 8 23.91 -15.91 40.67
N HIS A 9 24.04 -17.21 40.94
CA HIS A 9 23.86 -18.34 40.03
C HIS A 9 22.40 -18.75 39.78
N SER A 10 21.43 -17.89 40.09
CA SER A 10 20.00 -18.20 40.04
C SER A 10 19.27 -17.35 38.99
N ALA A 11 18.37 -18.00 38.24
CA ALA A 11 17.49 -17.36 37.27
C ALA A 11 16.52 -16.40 37.99
N HIS A 12 16.92 -15.16 38.20
CA HIS A 12 16.07 -14.11 38.74
C HIS A 12 15.44 -13.31 37.60
N THR A 13 14.11 -13.22 37.61
CA THR A 13 13.36 -12.21 36.83
C THR A 13 13.56 -10.87 37.52
N VAL A 14 14.09 -9.87 36.82
CA VAL A 14 14.19 -8.49 37.33
C VAL A 14 13.20 -7.64 36.57
N GLU A 15 12.21 -7.11 37.28
CA GLU A 15 11.29 -6.11 36.74
C GLU A 15 11.93 -4.72 36.84
N LEU A 16 12.03 -4.01 35.71
CA LEU A 16 12.50 -2.64 35.66
C LEU A 16 11.30 -1.74 35.32
N THR A 17 10.77 -1.07 36.34
CA THR A 17 9.72 -0.05 36.19
C THR A 17 10.35 1.29 35.83
N PHE A 18 10.08 1.77 34.61
CA PHE A 18 10.45 3.12 34.18
C PHE A 18 9.18 3.99 34.21
N ALA A 19 8.91 4.67 35.33
CA ALA A 19 7.87 5.69 35.38
C ALA A 19 8.48 7.03 34.92
N ALA A 20 8.01 7.56 33.78
CA ALA A 20 8.32 8.92 33.34
C ALA A 20 7.26 9.88 33.89
N GLY A 21 7.68 10.87 34.68
CA GLY A 21 6.79 11.95 35.14
C GLY A 21 6.40 12.85 33.96
N THR A 22 5.10 13.12 33.80
CA THR A 22 4.55 13.95 32.70
C THR A 22 4.05 15.31 33.23
N PRO A 23 4.22 16.42 32.49
CA PRO A 23 3.57 17.70 32.78
C PRO A 23 2.06 17.65 32.51
N GLN A 24 1.28 18.36 33.32
CA GLN A 24 -0.20 18.33 33.41
C GLN A 24 -0.99 18.78 32.16
N SER A 25 -0.37 19.22 31.05
CA SER A 25 -1.12 19.69 29.87
C SER A 25 -1.46 18.62 28.83
N ALA A 26 -1.01 17.37 29.01
CA ALA A 26 -1.25 16.25 28.09
C ALA A 26 -2.30 15.23 28.59
N LEU A 27 -3.19 15.65 29.50
CA LEU A 27 -4.04 14.75 30.29
C LEU A 27 -5.35 14.29 29.61
N SER A 28 -5.63 14.65 28.35
CA SER A 28 -6.88 14.23 27.68
C SER A 28 -6.80 12.91 26.88
N PHE A 29 -5.64 12.25 26.81
CA PHE A 29 -5.46 10.99 26.05
C PHE A 29 -5.12 9.75 26.91
N LEU A 30 -5.10 9.86 28.24
CA LEU A 30 -4.48 8.87 29.13
C LEU A 30 -5.47 7.88 29.78
N THR A 31 -6.42 7.36 29.02
CA THR A 31 -7.16 6.14 29.40
C THR A 31 -7.02 5.08 28.31
N GLY A 32 -5.92 4.30 28.34
CA GLY A 32 -5.82 3.03 27.57
C GLY A 32 -4.53 2.71 26.80
N ALA A 33 -3.47 3.51 26.83
CA ALA A 33 -2.32 3.36 25.92
C ALA A 33 -1.37 2.18 26.25
N SER A 34 -1.81 0.94 25.94
CA SER A 34 -0.94 -0.24 25.85
C SER A 34 -0.34 -0.45 24.44
N ARG A 35 -0.69 0.40 23.46
CA ARG A 35 -0.32 0.24 22.04
C ARG A 35 -0.07 1.58 21.36
N ILE A 36 0.89 1.62 20.44
CA ILE A 36 1.12 2.76 19.53
C ILE A 36 0.29 2.54 18.25
N PRO A 37 -0.54 3.51 17.81
CA PRO A 37 -1.37 3.37 16.62
C PRO A 37 -0.51 3.33 15.34
N PHE A 38 -1.02 2.72 14.27
CA PHE A 38 -0.27 2.63 13.02
C PHE A 38 0.02 4.02 12.42
N SER A 39 -0.87 4.99 12.61
CA SER A 39 -0.68 6.38 12.15
C SER A 39 0.60 7.06 12.66
N ALA A 40 1.26 6.53 13.71
CA ALA A 40 2.56 7.01 14.18
C ALA A 40 3.68 6.89 13.13
N VAL A 41 3.53 6.01 12.11
CA VAL A 41 4.51 5.91 11.00
C VAL A 41 4.70 7.22 10.22
N TYR A 42 3.75 8.14 10.33
CA TYR A 42 3.75 9.45 9.66
C TYR A 42 4.27 10.60 10.53
N ARG A 43 4.65 10.33 11.78
CA ARG A 43 5.12 11.33 12.75
C ARG A 43 6.43 10.86 13.42
N THR A 44 7.37 10.38 12.60
CA THR A 44 8.70 9.99 13.07
C THR A 44 9.55 11.22 13.36
N VAL A 45 10.29 11.20 14.47
CA VAL A 45 11.23 12.26 14.87
C VAL A 45 12.67 11.76 14.87
N GLY A 46 13.63 12.70 14.85
CA GLY A 46 15.05 12.39 14.97
C GLY A 46 15.42 11.71 16.28
N PHE A 47 16.48 10.91 16.30
CA PHE A 47 16.91 10.16 17.49
C PHE A 47 17.44 11.07 18.62
N LYS A 48 17.66 12.35 18.33
CA LYS A 48 18.11 13.37 19.30
C LYS A 48 16.97 14.25 19.80
N GLU A 49 15.77 14.11 19.24
CA GLU A 49 14.61 14.91 19.63
C GLU A 49 14.06 14.40 20.96
N THR A 50 13.70 15.30 21.87
CA THR A 50 13.15 14.96 23.20
C THR A 50 11.76 14.33 23.12
N GLU A 51 11.06 14.55 22.01
CA GLU A 51 9.72 13.98 21.71
C GLU A 51 9.77 12.52 21.25
N ALA A 52 10.97 11.93 21.11
CA ALA A 52 11.11 10.55 20.65
C ALA A 52 10.56 9.54 21.68
N GLU A 53 9.37 9.01 21.41
CA GLU A 53 8.80 7.89 22.18
C GLU A 53 9.52 6.58 21.86
N VAL A 54 10.50 6.24 22.68
CA VAL A 54 11.35 5.04 22.54
C VAL A 54 10.90 3.86 23.41
N TYR A 55 9.83 4.04 24.19
CA TYR A 55 9.21 3.02 25.06
C TYR A 55 7.69 3.22 25.16
N LEU A 56 6.95 2.16 25.49
CA LEU A 56 5.55 2.19 25.89
C LEU A 56 5.43 2.75 27.31
N THR A 57 4.86 3.94 27.45
CA THR A 57 4.82 4.74 28.68
C THR A 57 4.16 4.00 29.86
N ALA A 58 3.24 3.07 29.60
CA ALA A 58 2.47 2.34 30.61
C ALA A 58 2.85 0.84 30.75
N ALA A 59 3.90 0.35 30.08
CA ALA A 59 4.29 -1.05 30.14
C ALA A 59 5.66 -1.24 30.82
N PRO A 60 5.81 -2.18 31.78
CA PRO A 60 7.11 -2.45 32.38
C PRO A 60 8.08 -3.05 31.35
N ILE A 61 9.38 -2.90 31.59
CA ILE A 61 10.42 -3.64 30.88
C ILE A 61 10.90 -4.73 31.83
N THR A 62 10.69 -6.00 31.46
CA THR A 62 11.19 -7.13 32.25
C THR A 62 12.40 -7.74 31.58
N ALA A 63 13.44 -8.07 32.34
CA ALA A 63 14.61 -8.77 31.83
C ALA A 63 14.81 -10.08 32.60
N LYS A 64 14.98 -11.19 31.87
CA LYS A 64 15.24 -12.52 32.41
C LYS A 64 16.49 -13.11 31.76
N ILE A 65 17.48 -13.48 32.56
CA ILE A 65 18.66 -14.20 32.05
C ILE A 65 18.23 -15.63 31.73
N LEU A 66 18.36 -16.03 30.47
CA LEU A 66 18.09 -17.39 30.00
C LEU A 66 19.33 -18.27 30.10
N ASP A 67 20.51 -17.73 29.77
CA ASP A 67 21.77 -18.50 29.73
C ASP A 67 23.03 -17.62 29.92
N VAL A 68 24.13 -18.22 30.37
CA VAL A 68 25.42 -17.57 30.60
C VAL A 68 26.56 -18.41 30.01
N GLU A 69 27.06 -18.00 28.85
CA GLU A 69 28.18 -18.66 28.17
C GLU A 69 29.53 -18.06 28.61
N ARG A 70 30.44 -18.91 29.06
CA ARG A 70 31.82 -18.54 29.42
C ARG A 70 32.78 -19.08 28.37
N PHE A 71 33.49 -18.18 27.67
CA PHE A 71 34.56 -18.59 26.75
C PHE A 71 35.90 -18.55 27.46
N THR A 72 36.58 -19.70 27.55
CA THR A 72 38.00 -19.81 27.87
C THR A 72 38.78 -19.83 26.56
N SER A 73 39.54 -18.78 26.26
CA SER A 73 40.53 -18.82 25.18
C SER A 73 41.65 -19.80 25.55
N ALA A 74 42.02 -20.70 24.63
CA ALA A 74 43.16 -21.60 24.79
C ALA A 74 44.46 -20.79 24.97
N PRO A 75 45.46 -21.28 25.72
CA PRO A 75 46.65 -20.51 26.07
C PRO A 75 47.52 -20.29 24.83
N GLY A 76 47.69 -19.04 24.42
CA GLY A 76 48.81 -18.62 23.56
C GLY A 76 50.02 -18.30 24.43
N ARG A 77 51.22 -18.74 24.01
CA ARG A 77 52.47 -18.75 24.81
C ARG A 77 53.01 -17.40 25.33
N PHE A 78 52.37 -16.25 25.07
CA PHE A 78 52.96 -14.95 25.40
C PHE A 78 51.95 -13.85 25.83
N ASN A 79 50.93 -14.15 26.63
CA ASN A 79 50.16 -13.07 27.28
C ASN A 79 49.41 -13.51 28.56
N MET A 80 49.78 -12.92 29.70
CA MET A 80 49.28 -13.23 31.05
C MET A 80 48.11 -12.32 31.50
N SER A 81 47.29 -11.80 30.59
CA SER A 81 46.03 -11.11 30.96
C SER A 81 44.81 -12.02 30.75
N LYS A 82 44.37 -12.68 31.84
CA LYS A 82 43.16 -13.51 31.88
C LYS A 82 41.90 -12.63 31.86
N HIS A 83 41.37 -12.30 30.68
CA HIS A 83 39.99 -11.80 30.59
C HIS A 83 39.03 -12.92 30.18
N ARG A 84 38.34 -13.51 31.18
CA ARG A 84 37.16 -14.37 30.96
C ARG A 84 36.10 -13.53 30.23
N SER A 85 35.82 -13.83 28.97
CA SER A 85 34.73 -13.17 28.27
C SER A 85 33.43 -13.93 28.55
N VAL A 86 32.56 -13.35 29.36
CA VAL A 86 31.24 -13.89 29.68
C VAL A 86 30.20 -13.26 28.75
N SER A 87 29.39 -14.09 28.10
CA SER A 87 28.23 -13.66 27.30
C SER A 87 26.96 -14.10 27.99
N LYS A 88 25.99 -13.19 28.12
CA LYS A 88 24.68 -13.46 28.71
C LYS A 88 23.63 -13.47 27.60
N VAL A 89 22.74 -14.46 27.63
CA VAL A 89 21.53 -14.54 26.82
C VAL A 89 20.38 -14.08 27.71
N CYS A 90 19.75 -12.97 27.37
CA CYS A 90 18.65 -12.40 28.14
C CYS A 90 17.39 -12.36 27.30
N GLU A 91 16.29 -12.88 27.82
CA GLU A 91 14.96 -12.49 27.37
C GLU A 91 14.66 -11.09 27.92
N LEU A 92 14.19 -10.16 27.09
CA LEU A 92 13.54 -8.96 27.59
C LEU A 92 12.13 -8.88 27.04
N LYS A 93 11.20 -8.37 27.84
CA LYS A 93 9.82 -8.10 27.44
C LYS A 93 9.46 -6.66 27.71
N HIS A 94 8.60 -6.10 26.87
CA HIS A 94 8.02 -4.78 27.05
C HIS A 94 6.65 -4.74 26.37
N GLY A 95 5.58 -4.61 27.17
CA GLY A 95 4.22 -4.84 26.67
C GLY A 95 4.07 -6.24 26.05
N ASN A 96 3.44 -6.33 24.88
CA ASN A 96 3.24 -7.59 24.14
C ASN A 96 4.47 -8.06 23.36
N PHE A 97 5.60 -7.38 23.52
CA PHE A 97 6.78 -7.67 22.73
C PHE A 97 7.85 -8.39 23.57
N THR A 98 8.44 -9.44 22.99
CA THR A 98 9.48 -10.27 23.63
C THR A 98 10.67 -10.44 22.71
N TRP A 99 11.89 -10.40 23.26
CA TRP A 99 13.14 -10.53 22.52
C TRP A 99 14.17 -11.32 23.29
N ILE A 100 15.06 -12.00 22.55
CA ILE A 100 16.24 -12.67 23.10
C ILE A 100 17.48 -11.91 22.64
N VAL A 101 18.25 -11.39 23.60
CA VAL A 101 19.46 -10.59 23.38
C VAL A 101 20.66 -11.35 23.92
N LYS A 102 21.61 -11.67 23.04
CA LYS A 102 22.91 -12.24 23.41
C LYS A 102 24.01 -11.18 23.33
N ARG A 103 24.60 -10.81 24.48
CA ARG A 103 25.64 -9.78 24.56
C ARG A 103 26.71 -10.14 25.60
N LYS A 104 27.92 -9.61 25.40
CA LYS A 104 29.00 -9.69 26.39
C LYS A 104 28.62 -8.90 27.63
N GLU A 105 28.95 -9.40 28.82
CA GLU A 105 28.65 -8.76 30.10
C GLU A 105 29.10 -7.30 30.16
N LYS A 106 30.28 -7.00 29.61
CA LYS A 106 30.79 -5.61 29.52
C LYS A 106 29.82 -4.63 28.84
N HIS A 107 29.03 -5.09 27.86
CA HIS A 107 28.07 -4.24 27.16
C HIS A 107 26.84 -3.92 28.01
N PHE A 108 26.43 -4.82 28.90
CA PHE A 108 25.37 -4.55 29.88
C PHE A 108 25.85 -3.54 30.93
N MET A 109 27.09 -3.66 31.40
CA MET A 109 27.68 -2.69 32.34
C MET A 109 27.82 -1.28 31.72
N GLU A 110 28.23 -1.22 30.46
CA GLU A 110 28.30 0.04 29.70
C GLU A 110 26.91 0.67 29.53
N LEU A 111 25.92 -0.13 29.08
CA LEU A 111 24.53 0.31 28.97
C LEU A 111 23.99 0.81 30.33
N HIS A 112 24.33 0.14 31.42
CA HIS A 112 23.92 0.59 32.75
C HIS A 112 24.48 1.97 33.09
N ARG A 113 25.76 2.19 32.81
CA ARG A 113 26.45 3.47 33.05
C ARG A 113 25.85 4.58 32.18
N GLU A 114 25.49 4.27 30.95
CA GLU A 114 24.82 5.18 30.01
C GLU A 114 23.41 5.55 30.47
N LEU A 115 22.59 4.57 30.88
CA LEU A 115 21.24 4.80 31.40
C LEU A 115 21.24 5.64 32.68
N LEU A 116 22.24 5.46 33.55
CA LEU A 116 22.43 6.31 34.72
C LEU A 116 22.72 7.76 34.32
N ARG A 117 23.63 7.98 33.35
CA ARG A 117 23.92 9.34 32.83
C ARG A 117 22.68 9.98 32.23
N TYR A 118 21.91 9.24 31.43
CA TYR A 118 20.67 9.73 30.83
C TYR A 118 19.63 10.13 31.88
N LYS A 119 19.40 9.28 32.90
CA LYS A 119 18.49 9.58 34.01
C LYS A 119 18.92 10.81 34.81
N THR A 120 20.23 11.04 34.94
CA THR A 120 20.77 12.25 35.57
C THR A 120 20.53 13.48 34.70
N LEU A 121 20.74 13.41 33.38
CA LEU A 121 20.47 14.50 32.44
C LEU A 121 19.00 14.91 32.42
N MET A 122 18.08 13.95 32.50
CA MET A 122 16.63 14.22 32.58
C MET A 122 16.19 14.93 33.87
N ARG A 123 17.05 14.99 34.90
CA ARG A 123 16.76 15.60 36.21
C ARG A 123 17.39 16.97 36.43
N ILE A 124 18.27 17.42 35.54
CA ILE A 124 18.98 18.70 35.69
C ILE A 124 18.61 19.62 34.51
N PRO A 125 17.95 20.76 34.75
CA PRO A 125 17.69 21.74 33.72
C PRO A 125 19.00 22.49 33.41
N LEU A 126 19.64 22.22 32.28
CA LEU A 126 20.85 22.94 31.83
C LEU A 126 20.58 23.71 30.52
N PRO A 127 21.18 24.91 30.35
CA PRO A 127 21.04 25.69 29.13
C PRO A 127 21.68 24.97 27.94
N THR A 128 20.98 24.97 26.80
CA THR A 128 21.38 24.31 25.56
C THR A 128 22.64 24.92 24.95
N ARG A 129 23.80 24.29 25.13
CA ARG A 129 24.94 24.39 24.22
C ARG A 129 25.20 23.04 23.56
N ARG A 130 25.24 23.04 22.22
CA ARG A 130 25.50 21.89 21.35
C ARG A 130 26.73 21.10 21.86
N SER A 131 26.49 19.97 22.51
CA SER A 131 27.49 18.93 22.73
C SER A 131 26.87 17.56 22.38
N ASP A 132 27.50 16.87 21.43
CA ASP A 132 27.31 15.44 21.17
C ASP A 132 28.29 14.63 22.05
N PRO A 133 28.05 13.34 22.35
CA PRO A 133 26.95 12.47 21.89
C PRO A 133 26.09 11.88 23.02
N CYS A 134 24.78 11.79 22.78
CA CYS A 134 23.85 10.97 23.56
C CYS A 134 24.03 9.47 23.23
N PRO A 135 24.01 8.54 24.20
CA PRO A 135 24.16 7.11 23.97
C PRO A 135 22.86 6.47 23.46
N THR A 136 22.48 6.76 22.20
CA THR A 136 21.27 6.19 21.56
C THR A 136 21.56 5.18 20.46
N ASP A 137 22.83 4.83 20.19
CA ASP A 137 23.19 3.76 19.23
C ASP A 137 22.67 2.35 19.66
N LYS A 138 22.02 2.23 20.83
CA LYS A 138 21.44 0.98 21.38
C LYS A 138 19.93 1.02 21.69
N LEU A 139 19.21 2.13 21.45
CA LEU A 139 17.78 2.23 21.78
C LEU A 139 16.86 1.86 20.61
N ASN A 140 15.68 1.29 20.93
CA ASN A 140 14.63 0.97 19.97
C ASN A 140 13.98 2.25 19.44
N HIS A 141 13.44 2.22 18.22
CA HIS A 141 12.71 3.36 17.63
C HIS A 141 11.20 3.22 17.87
N GLN A 142 10.42 4.31 17.80
CA GLN A 142 8.96 4.29 18.01
C GLN A 142 8.25 3.23 17.13
N LEU A 143 8.70 3.08 15.88
CA LEU A 143 8.19 2.08 14.91
C LEU A 143 8.34 0.62 15.40
N SER A 144 9.25 0.37 16.33
CA SER A 144 9.51 -0.97 16.85
C SER A 144 8.33 -1.49 17.68
N PHE A 145 7.51 -0.60 18.23
CA PHE A 145 6.38 -0.92 19.11
C PHE A 145 5.00 -0.71 18.47
N ILE A 146 4.95 -0.44 17.16
CA ILE A 146 3.70 -0.45 16.40
C ILE A 146 3.34 -1.90 16.10
N GLN A 147 2.29 -2.41 16.75
CA GLN A 147 1.86 -3.80 16.63
C GLN A 147 1.47 -4.18 15.19
N ASP A 148 0.84 -3.26 14.46
CA ASP A 148 0.45 -3.48 13.07
C ASP A 148 1.63 -3.59 12.09
N LEU A 149 2.86 -3.22 12.49
CA LEU A 149 4.07 -3.53 11.72
C LEU A 149 4.60 -4.95 11.97
N GLY A 150 3.91 -5.73 12.81
CA GLY A 150 4.26 -7.11 13.10
C GLY A 150 5.43 -7.25 14.08
N PRO A 151 5.99 -8.48 14.19
CA PRO A 151 7.06 -8.77 15.13
C PRO A 151 8.27 -7.88 14.89
N LYS A 152 8.95 -7.51 15.99
CA LYS A 152 10.18 -6.72 15.95
C LYS A 152 11.36 -7.60 15.51
N GLY A 153 11.94 -7.28 14.36
CA GLY A 153 13.19 -7.87 13.91
C GLY A 153 14.42 -7.13 14.44
N LEU A 154 15.57 -7.45 13.86
CA LEU A 154 16.82 -6.75 14.16
C LEU A 154 16.74 -5.29 13.68
N GLU A 155 17.31 -4.37 14.46
CA GLU A 155 17.43 -2.97 14.10
C GLU A 155 18.74 -2.38 14.61
N GLY A 156 19.18 -1.30 13.97
CA GLY A 156 20.41 -0.63 14.34
C GLY A 156 21.05 0.18 13.21
N ILE A 157 22.16 0.84 13.56
CA ILE A 157 22.96 1.60 12.62
C ILE A 157 23.68 0.70 11.62
N VAL A 158 23.58 1.05 10.34
CA VAL A 158 24.30 0.44 9.22
C VAL A 158 24.89 1.53 8.30
N TYR A 159 25.94 1.19 7.55
CA TYR A 159 26.46 2.02 6.47
C TYR A 159 25.91 1.53 5.14
N LYS A 160 25.09 2.36 4.49
CA LYS A 160 24.37 2.01 3.25
C LYS A 160 25.05 2.63 2.04
N ARG A 161 25.27 1.85 0.97
CA ARG A 161 25.81 2.31 -0.33
C ARG A 161 24.74 3.05 -1.15
N SER A 162 25.10 4.13 -1.85
CA SER A 162 24.21 4.81 -2.80
C SER A 162 23.80 3.89 -3.98
N GLY A 163 22.70 4.22 -4.66
CA GLY A 163 22.22 3.47 -5.82
C GLY A 163 21.49 2.15 -5.53
N GLY A 164 21.55 1.24 -6.51
CA GLY A 164 21.00 -0.12 -6.48
C GLY A 164 19.52 -0.26 -6.85
N HIS A 165 18.86 0.84 -7.23
CA HIS A 165 17.49 0.82 -7.72
C HIS A 165 17.45 0.25 -9.15
N ARG A 166 16.43 -0.54 -9.47
CA ARG A 166 16.05 -0.80 -10.87
C ARG A 166 15.21 0.39 -11.33
N ILE A 167 15.75 1.19 -12.24
CA ILE A 167 15.08 2.36 -12.83
C ILE A 167 14.99 2.06 -14.33
N PRO A 168 13.79 1.78 -14.86
CA PRO A 168 13.58 1.58 -16.29
C PRO A 168 14.23 2.69 -17.12
N GLY A 169 14.99 2.31 -18.16
CA GLY A 169 15.65 3.25 -19.08
C GLY A 169 16.91 3.95 -18.53
N MET A 170 17.32 3.70 -17.29
CA MET A 170 18.50 4.33 -16.67
C MET A 170 19.46 3.27 -16.13
N ASN A 171 20.05 2.48 -17.04
CA ASN A 171 21.01 1.41 -16.70
C ASN A 171 22.44 1.92 -16.43
N CYS A 172 22.71 3.20 -16.67
CA CYS A 172 24.07 3.74 -16.78
C CYS A 172 24.62 4.37 -15.48
N CYS A 173 23.79 4.70 -14.49
CA CYS A 173 24.25 5.37 -13.26
C CYS A 173 24.37 4.39 -12.09
N GLY A 174 25.26 3.40 -12.22
CA GLY A 174 25.54 2.47 -11.13
C GLY A 174 26.36 1.22 -11.47
N HIS A 175 27.08 1.23 -12.60
CA HIS A 175 28.05 0.18 -12.95
C HIS A 175 29.51 0.65 -12.83
N ASN A 176 29.78 1.96 -12.79
CA ASN A 176 31.15 2.46 -12.62
C ASN A 176 31.53 2.50 -11.13
N GLU A 177 32.62 1.82 -10.77
CA GLU A 177 33.16 1.69 -9.41
C GLU A 177 33.55 3.01 -8.72
N VAL A 178 33.51 4.14 -9.44
CA VAL A 178 34.21 5.38 -9.07
C VAL A 178 33.37 6.36 -8.19
N CYS A 179 32.05 6.21 -8.06
CA CYS A 179 31.21 7.28 -7.44
C CYS A 179 30.13 6.82 -6.43
N TYR A 180 30.33 5.75 -5.66
CA TYR A 180 29.36 5.39 -4.60
C TYR A 180 29.61 6.14 -3.29
N ARG A 181 28.53 6.68 -2.69
CA ARG A 181 28.55 7.32 -1.38
C ARG A 181 28.05 6.35 -0.32
N TRP A 182 28.73 6.30 0.82
CA TRP A 182 28.26 5.60 2.01
C TRP A 182 27.50 6.57 2.91
N SER A 183 26.42 6.12 3.52
CA SER A 183 25.67 6.94 4.48
C SER A 183 25.21 6.14 5.68
N LYS A 184 25.33 6.73 6.88
CA LYS A 184 24.79 6.17 8.13
C LYS A 184 23.26 6.14 8.02
N ARG A 185 22.66 4.98 8.27
CA ARG A 185 21.21 4.77 8.27
C ARG A 185 20.81 3.89 9.45
N TRP A 186 19.64 4.12 10.00
CA TRP A 186 19.03 3.19 10.94
C TRP A 186 18.17 2.20 10.16
N LEU A 187 18.54 0.92 10.18
CA LEU A 187 17.83 -0.16 9.50
C LEU A 187 16.86 -0.82 10.49
N ILE A 188 15.64 -1.11 10.05
CA ILE A 188 14.63 -1.85 10.82
C ILE A 188 14.16 -3.03 9.97
N VAL A 189 14.13 -4.22 10.56
CA VAL A 189 13.64 -5.45 9.93
C VAL A 189 12.27 -5.78 10.48
N LYS A 190 11.30 -5.98 9.59
CA LYS A 190 9.94 -6.46 9.88
C LYS A 190 9.65 -7.72 9.06
N ASP A 191 8.49 -8.32 9.28
CA ASP A 191 8.13 -9.63 8.72
C ASP A 191 7.96 -9.63 7.19
N SER A 192 7.48 -8.52 6.64
CA SER A 192 7.09 -8.35 5.23
C SER A 192 7.96 -7.33 4.50
N PHE A 193 8.82 -6.60 5.20
CA PHE A 193 9.71 -5.58 4.63
C PHE A 193 10.89 -5.23 5.54
N LEU A 194 11.89 -4.57 4.98
CA LEU A 194 12.93 -3.85 5.69
C LEU A 194 12.78 -2.37 5.35
N LEU A 195 13.03 -1.48 6.31
CA LEU A 195 13.11 -0.04 6.03
C LEU A 195 14.41 0.53 6.57
N TYR A 196 14.84 1.65 5.99
CA TYR A 196 15.91 2.43 6.59
C TYR A 196 15.55 3.92 6.64
N MET A 197 16.01 4.57 7.70
CA MET A 197 15.72 5.98 7.99
C MET A 197 16.97 6.80 8.26
N LYS A 198 16.81 8.11 8.17
CA LYS A 198 17.80 9.12 8.53
C LYS A 198 17.84 9.26 10.06
N PRO A 199 18.97 8.97 10.75
CA PRO A 199 19.02 9.05 12.21
C PRO A 199 18.85 10.47 12.77
N ASP A 200 19.27 11.47 12.00
CA ASP A 200 19.15 12.88 12.33
C ASP A 200 17.70 13.37 12.29
N THR A 201 16.93 12.99 11.25
CA THR A 201 15.57 13.53 11.06
C THR A 201 14.45 12.53 11.37
N GLY A 202 14.76 11.26 11.64
CA GLY A 202 13.78 10.17 11.74
C GLY A 202 13.14 9.75 10.41
N ALA A 203 13.40 10.49 9.33
CA ALA A 203 12.68 10.33 8.09
C ALA A 203 12.96 8.97 7.42
N ILE A 204 11.90 8.22 7.15
CA ILE A 204 11.96 6.98 6.36
C ILE A 204 12.50 7.33 4.96
N SER A 205 13.62 6.73 4.60
CA SER A 205 14.32 7.01 3.35
C SER A 205 14.04 5.97 2.27
N PHE A 206 13.62 4.76 2.65
CA PHE A 206 13.24 3.70 1.73
C PHE A 206 12.62 2.50 2.45
N VAL A 207 11.82 1.73 1.72
CA VAL A 207 11.18 0.48 2.14
C VAL A 207 11.48 -0.60 1.09
N LEU A 208 12.10 -1.70 1.52
CA LEU A 208 12.41 -2.88 0.73
C LEU A 208 11.43 -3.99 1.11
N LEU A 209 10.49 -4.33 0.22
CA LEU A 209 9.55 -5.42 0.47
C LEU A 209 10.27 -6.78 0.38
N VAL A 210 9.90 -7.71 1.27
CA VAL A 210 10.26 -9.13 1.12
C VAL A 210 9.41 -9.71 0.01
N ASP A 211 10.02 -10.38 -0.97
CA ASP A 211 9.35 -11.04 -2.10
C ASP A 211 10.03 -12.38 -2.43
N ASN A 212 9.60 -13.05 -3.51
CA ASN A 212 10.09 -14.38 -3.89
C ASN A 212 11.54 -14.38 -4.40
N GLU A 213 12.11 -13.21 -4.72
CA GLU A 213 13.53 -13.03 -5.08
C GLU A 213 14.34 -12.45 -3.92
N PHE A 214 13.76 -12.41 -2.71
CA PHE A 214 14.44 -11.88 -1.54
C PHE A 214 15.63 -12.76 -1.14
N THR A 215 16.83 -12.24 -1.35
CA THR A 215 18.08 -12.97 -1.10
C THR A 215 19.08 -12.14 -0.33
N ILE A 216 19.92 -12.84 0.46
CA ILE A 216 20.97 -12.23 1.26
C ILE A 216 22.30 -12.87 0.88
N LYS A 217 23.29 -12.05 0.52
CA LYS A 217 24.64 -12.49 0.13
C LYS A 217 25.69 -11.84 1.03
N MET A 218 26.65 -12.66 1.49
CA MET A 218 27.63 -12.33 2.54
C MET A 218 29.05 -12.71 2.12
N ASP A 219 29.53 -12.15 1.01
CA ASP A 219 30.95 -12.26 0.63
C ASP A 219 31.39 -11.04 -0.18
N SER A 220 32.72 -10.82 -0.25
CA SER A 220 33.29 -9.67 -0.95
C SER A 220 33.03 -9.71 -2.46
N LYS A 221 32.98 -10.91 -3.06
CA LYS A 221 32.69 -11.10 -4.50
C LYS A 221 31.27 -10.64 -4.86
N ASN A 222 30.32 -10.87 -3.98
CA ASN A 222 28.90 -10.55 -4.12
C ASN A 222 28.53 -9.20 -3.53
N THR A 223 29.45 -8.44 -2.95
CA THR A 223 29.12 -7.16 -2.30
C THR A 223 30.00 -6.01 -2.76
N ASP A 224 31.09 -6.30 -3.46
CA ASP A 224 32.14 -5.35 -3.86
C ASP A 224 32.66 -4.58 -2.63
N THR A 225 32.66 -5.23 -1.46
CA THR A 225 33.04 -4.64 -0.17
C THR A 225 33.57 -5.72 0.78
N LYS A 226 34.75 -5.49 1.39
CA LYS A 226 35.44 -6.47 2.26
C LYS A 226 34.57 -7.08 3.37
N HIS A 227 33.65 -6.29 3.93
CA HIS A 227 32.71 -6.68 4.99
C HIS A 227 31.28 -6.26 4.62
N GLY A 228 30.85 -6.63 3.42
CA GLY A 228 29.56 -6.27 2.87
C GLY A 228 28.44 -7.26 3.19
N LEU A 229 27.21 -6.76 3.13
CA LEU A 229 25.97 -7.54 3.04
C LEU A 229 25.17 -7.00 1.87
N ARG A 230 24.78 -7.86 0.92
CA ARG A 230 23.90 -7.49 -0.19
C ARG A 230 22.55 -8.15 0.03
N ILE A 231 21.50 -7.32 0.08
CA ILE A 231 20.11 -7.75 0.16
C ILE A 231 19.47 -7.40 -1.18
N GLU A 232 18.94 -8.39 -1.89
CA GLU A 232 18.29 -8.19 -3.19
C GLU A 232 16.84 -8.67 -3.14
N ASN A 233 15.97 -8.02 -3.91
CA ASN A 233 14.59 -8.42 -4.15
C ASN A 233 14.22 -8.10 -5.62
N LEU A 234 12.95 -8.22 -6.02
CA LEU A 234 12.50 -7.96 -7.39
C LEU A 234 12.81 -6.54 -7.90
N SER A 235 12.92 -5.53 -7.02
CA SER A 235 13.02 -4.12 -7.41
C SER A 235 14.36 -3.46 -7.07
N ARG A 236 15.18 -4.07 -6.22
CA ARG A 236 16.38 -3.40 -5.70
C ARG A 236 17.48 -4.34 -5.23
N LYS A 237 18.72 -3.88 -5.42
CA LYS A 237 19.93 -4.36 -4.73
C LYS A 237 20.36 -3.35 -3.66
N LEU A 238 20.36 -3.74 -2.39
CA LEU A 238 20.81 -2.93 -1.25
C LEU A 238 22.15 -3.48 -0.75
N VAL A 239 23.19 -2.64 -0.74
CA VAL A 239 24.51 -3.02 -0.20
C VAL A 239 24.79 -2.25 1.09
N LEU A 240 25.15 -2.99 2.13
CA LEU A 240 25.50 -2.50 3.45
C LEU A 240 26.96 -2.86 3.79
N LYS A 241 27.63 -2.01 4.57
CA LYS A 241 29.01 -2.21 5.04
C LYS A 241 29.05 -2.29 6.56
N PHE A 242 29.88 -3.21 7.06
CA PHE A 242 30.09 -3.44 8.49
C PHE A 242 31.57 -3.35 8.87
N THR A 243 31.83 -3.28 10.17
CA THR A 243 33.17 -3.16 10.76
C THR A 243 34.00 -4.44 10.70
N SER A 244 33.34 -5.61 10.61
CA SER A 244 34.02 -6.90 10.52
C SER A 244 33.16 -7.93 9.79
N TYR A 245 33.79 -8.99 9.28
CA TYR A 245 33.09 -10.13 8.69
C TYR A 245 32.10 -10.77 9.67
N ARG A 246 32.48 -10.92 10.94
CA ARG A 246 31.58 -11.47 11.98
C ARG A 246 30.33 -10.61 12.16
N HIS A 247 30.47 -9.29 12.11
CA HIS A 247 29.35 -8.36 12.22
C HIS A 247 28.42 -8.45 11.00
N ALA A 248 28.98 -8.47 9.79
CA ALA A 248 28.21 -8.66 8.55
C ALA A 248 27.45 -10.00 8.57
N ARG A 249 28.13 -11.08 8.97
CA ARG A 249 27.53 -12.43 9.06
C ARG A 249 26.41 -12.49 10.09
N TRP A 250 26.59 -11.87 11.26
CA TRP A 250 25.55 -11.80 12.28
C TRP A 250 24.30 -11.08 11.76
N TRP A 251 24.45 -9.93 11.09
CA TRP A 251 23.33 -9.23 10.47
C TRP A 251 22.63 -10.07 9.40
N GLY A 252 23.38 -10.65 8.47
CA GLY A 252 22.78 -11.45 7.40
C GLY A 252 22.04 -12.67 7.91
N GLN A 253 22.63 -13.42 8.85
CA GLN A 253 21.97 -14.58 9.46
C GLN A 253 20.74 -14.19 10.29
N ALA A 254 20.80 -13.08 11.02
CA ALA A 254 19.66 -12.61 11.82
C ALA A 254 18.49 -12.16 10.93
N ILE A 255 18.75 -11.41 9.86
CA ILE A 255 17.72 -11.02 8.89
C ILE A 255 17.15 -12.26 8.22
N GLU A 256 18.00 -13.16 7.72
CA GLU A 256 17.56 -14.37 7.03
C GLU A 256 16.68 -15.25 7.93
N SER A 257 17.14 -15.54 9.15
CA SER A 257 16.38 -16.35 10.11
C SER A 257 15.03 -15.72 10.45
N PHE A 258 15.01 -14.39 10.67
CA PHE A 258 13.79 -13.67 11.00
C PHE A 258 12.78 -13.69 9.84
N VAL A 259 13.22 -13.36 8.62
CA VAL A 259 12.37 -13.32 7.44
C VAL A 259 11.90 -14.72 7.05
N ARG A 260 12.73 -15.77 7.18
CA ARG A 260 12.30 -17.17 6.97
C ARG A 260 11.22 -17.60 7.96
N LYS A 261 11.31 -17.15 9.22
CA LYS A 261 10.33 -17.48 10.27
C LYS A 261 9.02 -16.73 10.13
N HIS A 262 9.07 -15.42 9.87
CA HIS A 262 7.89 -14.55 9.92
C HIS A 262 7.36 -14.14 8.54
N GLY A 263 8.22 -14.07 7.51
CA GLY A 263 7.91 -13.62 6.16
C GLY A 263 7.64 -14.74 5.15
N LYS A 264 7.46 -15.99 5.60
CA LYS A 264 7.30 -17.17 4.72
C LYS A 264 6.18 -17.02 3.67
N ALA A 265 5.15 -16.22 3.96
CA ALA A 265 4.06 -15.94 3.03
C ALA A 265 4.53 -15.24 1.74
N PHE A 266 5.69 -14.57 1.74
CA PHE A 266 6.15 -13.72 0.64
C PHE A 266 7.37 -14.27 -0.12
N LEU A 267 8.07 -15.26 0.45
CA LEU A 267 9.35 -15.78 -0.05
C LEU A 267 9.26 -16.79 -1.19
N ARG A 268 8.05 -17.09 -1.68
CA ARG A 268 7.85 -18.11 -2.71
C ARG A 268 6.89 -17.61 -3.78
N THR A 269 7.04 -18.16 -4.97
CA THR A 269 6.03 -18.06 -6.02
C THR A 269 4.81 -18.89 -5.62
N HIS A 270 3.61 -18.34 -5.74
CA HIS A 270 2.37 -19.01 -5.37
C HIS A 270 1.62 -19.52 -6.59
N ARG A 271 0.42 -20.11 -6.37
CA ARG A 271 -0.47 -20.57 -7.44
C ARG A 271 -0.65 -19.47 -8.50
N PHE A 272 -0.63 -19.87 -9.78
CA PHE A 272 -0.69 -18.99 -10.96
C PHE A 272 0.53 -18.07 -11.17
N GLY A 273 1.59 -18.21 -10.37
CA GLY A 273 2.71 -17.27 -10.41
C GLY A 273 2.43 -15.96 -9.67
N SER A 274 1.40 -15.92 -8.82
CA SER A 274 1.03 -14.69 -8.08
C SER A 274 2.06 -14.32 -7.02
N PHE A 275 2.21 -13.01 -6.80
CA PHE A 275 2.92 -12.45 -5.64
C PHE A 275 2.23 -12.73 -4.30
N ALA A 276 0.94 -13.08 -4.33
CA ALA A 276 0.09 -13.32 -3.18
C ALA A 276 -0.31 -14.81 -3.09
N ARG A 277 -0.38 -15.31 -1.85
CA ARG A 277 -0.84 -16.67 -1.58
C ARG A 277 -2.36 -16.75 -1.64
N GLU A 278 -2.90 -17.95 -1.81
CA GLU A 278 -4.30 -18.19 -1.52
C GLU A 278 -4.53 -18.09 0.00
N GLU A 279 -5.54 -17.33 0.39
CA GLU A 279 -6.01 -17.18 1.75
C GLU A 279 -7.38 -17.85 1.90
N GLU A 280 -7.59 -18.50 3.03
CA GLU A 280 -8.84 -19.20 3.35
C GLU A 280 -9.69 -18.37 4.32
N ASN A 281 -11.01 -18.61 4.31
CA ASN A 281 -11.98 -17.97 5.20
C ASN A 281 -11.87 -16.43 5.16
N ILE A 282 -11.85 -15.89 3.94
CA ILE A 282 -11.87 -14.45 3.70
C ILE A 282 -13.31 -14.00 3.51
N PRO A 283 -13.84 -13.09 4.35
CA PRO A 283 -15.11 -12.44 4.10
C PRO A 283 -15.04 -11.68 2.77
N SER A 284 -15.92 -12.04 1.84
CA SER A 284 -15.96 -11.44 0.50
C SER A 284 -17.39 -11.25 0.02
N LYS A 285 -17.58 -10.22 -0.81
CA LYS A 285 -18.86 -9.93 -1.47
C LYS A 285 -18.58 -9.48 -2.90
N TRP A 286 -19.45 -9.84 -3.82
CA TRP A 286 -19.43 -9.40 -5.21
C TRP A 286 -20.54 -8.40 -5.46
N TYR A 287 -20.38 -7.57 -6.48
CA TYR A 287 -21.32 -6.54 -6.89
C TYR A 287 -21.58 -6.66 -8.37
N VAL A 288 -22.85 -6.60 -8.74
CA VAL A 288 -23.30 -6.35 -10.11
C VAL A 288 -23.78 -4.91 -10.15
N ASN A 289 -23.21 -4.13 -11.06
CA ASN A 289 -23.40 -2.69 -11.25
C ASN A 289 -22.84 -1.80 -10.13
N GLY A 290 -22.84 -0.49 -10.39
CA GLY A 290 -22.21 0.52 -9.53
C GLY A 290 -22.97 0.87 -8.26
N LYS A 291 -24.30 0.68 -8.21
CA LYS A 291 -25.13 1.19 -7.09
C LYS A 291 -24.70 0.67 -5.72
N THR A 292 -24.74 -0.64 -5.52
CA THR A 292 -24.41 -1.26 -4.22
C THR A 292 -22.91 -1.22 -3.94
N TYR A 293 -22.09 -1.33 -4.98
CA TYR A 293 -20.64 -1.15 -4.90
C TYR A 293 -20.27 0.23 -4.33
N MET A 294 -20.75 1.31 -4.95
CA MET A 294 -20.43 2.67 -4.54
C MET A 294 -21.00 3.00 -3.15
N GLU A 295 -22.17 2.45 -2.81
CA GLU A 295 -22.73 2.59 -1.46
C GLU A 295 -21.82 1.95 -0.39
N ASP A 296 -21.37 0.72 -0.60
CA ASP A 296 -20.49 0.03 0.35
C ASP A 296 -19.09 0.67 0.40
N VAL A 297 -18.58 1.20 -0.73
CA VAL A 297 -17.37 2.03 -0.74
C VAL A 297 -17.57 3.28 0.11
N ALA A 298 -18.70 3.98 -0.02
CA ALA A 298 -18.99 5.19 0.76
C ALA A 298 -19.03 4.92 2.27
N ASN A 299 -19.69 3.83 2.68
CA ASN A 299 -19.74 3.39 4.07
C ASN A 299 -18.35 3.02 4.60
N ALA A 300 -17.55 2.28 3.83
CA ALA A 300 -16.20 1.91 4.22
C ALA A 300 -15.27 3.14 4.36
N LEU A 301 -15.38 4.11 3.45
CA LEU A 301 -14.65 5.38 3.53
C LEU A 301 -15.03 6.16 4.80
N GLU A 302 -16.32 6.16 5.16
CA GLU A 302 -16.80 6.81 6.38
C GLU A 302 -16.16 6.21 7.64
N GLU A 303 -15.93 4.90 7.66
CA GLU A 303 -15.34 4.20 8.80
C GLU A 303 -13.82 4.29 8.92
N ALA A 304 -13.12 4.73 7.87
CA ALA A 304 -11.66 4.80 7.85
C ALA A 304 -11.08 5.58 9.05
N LYS A 305 -10.03 5.06 9.69
CA LYS A 305 -9.38 5.70 10.86
C LYS A 305 -7.92 6.08 10.61
N GLU A 306 -7.23 5.46 9.65
CA GLU A 306 -5.80 5.62 9.48
C GLU A 306 -5.42 5.94 8.03
N GLU A 307 -5.85 5.11 7.08
CA GLU A 307 -5.40 5.17 5.70
C GLU A 307 -6.50 4.86 4.69
N ILE A 308 -6.54 5.62 3.60
CA ILE A 308 -7.32 5.32 2.41
C ILE A 308 -6.36 5.28 1.22
N PHE A 309 -6.34 4.17 0.48
CA PHE A 309 -5.60 4.02 -0.78
C PHE A 309 -6.57 3.91 -1.95
N ILE A 310 -6.35 4.69 -3.00
CA ILE A 310 -7.19 4.68 -4.20
C ILE A 310 -6.31 4.57 -5.45
N THR A 311 -6.61 3.61 -6.33
CA THR A 311 -6.13 3.60 -7.71
C THR A 311 -7.31 3.66 -8.65
N ASP A 312 -7.19 4.47 -9.69
CA ASP A 312 -8.18 4.55 -10.74
C ASP A 312 -7.49 4.84 -12.08
N TRP A 313 -8.07 4.29 -13.15
CA TRP A 313 -7.72 4.71 -14.51
C TRP A 313 -8.26 6.12 -14.76
N TRP A 314 -9.46 6.40 -14.24
CA TRP A 314 -10.03 7.73 -14.21
C TRP A 314 -10.79 7.95 -12.91
N LEU A 315 -10.61 9.10 -12.26
CA LEU A 315 -11.32 9.46 -11.03
C LEU A 315 -11.98 10.82 -11.22
N SER A 316 -13.28 10.91 -10.94
CA SER A 316 -14.07 12.13 -10.98
C SER A 316 -14.40 12.58 -9.54
N PRO A 317 -13.77 13.64 -9.01
CA PRO A 317 -13.88 13.96 -7.57
C PRO A 317 -15.31 14.25 -7.10
N GLU A 318 -16.17 14.77 -8.00
CA GLU A 318 -17.50 15.28 -7.65
C GLU A 318 -18.63 14.25 -7.82
N ILE A 319 -18.32 12.96 -8.03
CA ILE A 319 -19.37 11.93 -8.11
C ILE A 319 -20.05 11.69 -6.77
N PHE A 320 -21.35 11.37 -6.84
CA PHE A 320 -22.13 10.90 -5.70
C PHE A 320 -22.09 9.37 -5.63
N LEU A 321 -21.66 8.86 -4.47
CA LEU A 321 -21.57 7.42 -4.22
C LEU A 321 -22.90 6.80 -3.77
N LYS A 322 -23.81 7.60 -3.18
CA LYS A 322 -25.17 7.19 -2.82
C LYS A 322 -26.20 8.07 -3.51
N ARG A 323 -27.27 7.45 -4.03
CA ARG A 323 -28.28 8.11 -4.87
C ARG A 323 -29.69 7.55 -4.63
N PRO A 324 -30.76 8.36 -4.81
CA PRO A 324 -30.76 9.78 -5.17
C PRO A 324 -30.12 10.66 -4.08
N VAL A 325 -29.76 11.90 -4.43
CA VAL A 325 -29.05 12.81 -3.52
C VAL A 325 -30.02 13.41 -2.50
N VAL A 326 -30.05 12.83 -1.29
CA VAL A 326 -30.97 13.23 -0.22
C VAL A 326 -30.29 13.94 0.96
N GLU A 327 -29.00 13.68 1.21
CA GLU A 327 -28.23 14.25 2.32
C GLU A 327 -27.24 15.34 1.84
N GLY A 328 -27.68 16.16 0.89
CA GLY A 328 -26.85 17.18 0.26
C GLY A 328 -25.54 16.59 -0.30
N ASN A 329 -24.42 17.26 -0.03
CA ASN A 329 -23.10 16.83 -0.49
C ASN A 329 -22.46 15.72 0.38
N ARG A 330 -23.15 15.15 1.37
CA ARG A 330 -22.58 14.18 2.32
C ARG A 330 -21.95 12.97 1.62
N TRP A 331 -22.56 12.45 0.57
CA TRP A 331 -22.09 11.25 -0.13
C TRP A 331 -21.33 11.56 -1.43
N ARG A 332 -20.91 12.81 -1.63
CA ARG A 332 -20.01 13.21 -2.73
C ARG A 332 -18.57 12.84 -2.38
N LEU A 333 -17.85 12.19 -3.31
CA LEU A 333 -16.55 11.56 -3.04
C LEU A 333 -15.54 12.55 -2.42
N ASP A 334 -15.33 13.71 -3.05
CA ASP A 334 -14.48 14.79 -2.54
C ASP A 334 -14.84 15.23 -1.12
N CYS A 335 -16.13 15.35 -0.79
CA CYS A 335 -16.62 15.68 0.54
C CYS A 335 -16.32 14.58 1.56
N ILE A 336 -16.37 13.29 1.18
CA ILE A 336 -15.94 12.17 2.02
C ILE A 336 -14.45 12.27 2.31
N LEU A 337 -13.63 12.36 1.26
CA LEU A 337 -12.20 12.40 1.42
C LEU A 337 -11.74 13.62 2.24
N LYS A 338 -12.36 14.78 2.04
CA LYS A 338 -12.09 15.99 2.83
C LYS A 338 -12.37 15.79 4.32
N ARG A 339 -13.56 15.30 4.69
CA ARG A 339 -13.91 15.13 6.12
C ARG A 339 -13.06 14.05 6.79
N LYS A 340 -12.75 12.95 6.09
CA LYS A 340 -11.87 11.90 6.61
C LYS A 340 -10.44 12.42 6.79
N ALA A 341 -9.95 13.21 5.84
CA ALA A 341 -8.65 13.85 5.94
C ALA A 341 -8.56 14.83 7.12
N GLN A 342 -9.64 15.58 7.41
CA GLN A 342 -9.75 16.46 8.59
C GLN A 342 -9.74 15.68 9.91
N GLN A 343 -10.29 14.47 9.94
CA GLN A 343 -10.23 13.54 11.08
C GLN A 343 -8.86 12.88 11.27
N GLY A 344 -7.86 13.22 10.44
CA GLY A 344 -6.49 12.72 10.54
C GLY A 344 -6.17 11.52 9.65
N VAL A 345 -7.14 11.00 8.90
CA VAL A 345 -6.92 9.91 7.94
C VAL A 345 -5.97 10.38 6.83
N ARG A 346 -4.96 9.56 6.51
CA ARG A 346 -4.05 9.83 5.38
C ARG A 346 -4.62 9.20 4.11
N ILE A 347 -4.72 9.99 3.05
CA ILE A 347 -5.36 9.56 1.80
C ILE A 347 -4.33 9.60 0.68
N PHE A 348 -4.13 8.47 0.03
CA PHE A 348 -3.13 8.29 -1.03
C PHE A 348 -3.82 7.82 -2.31
N VAL A 349 -3.69 8.61 -3.37
CA VAL A 349 -4.35 8.37 -4.65
C VAL A 349 -3.30 8.21 -5.74
N MET A 350 -3.42 7.17 -6.55
CA MET A 350 -2.62 6.94 -7.75
C MET A 350 -3.52 6.96 -8.98
N LEU A 351 -3.32 7.95 -9.85
CA LEU A 351 -4.07 8.10 -11.09
C LEU A 351 -3.22 7.69 -12.29
N TYR A 352 -3.85 7.08 -13.28
CA TYR A 352 -3.27 7.04 -14.61
C TYR A 352 -3.05 8.47 -15.12
N LYS A 353 -1.87 8.71 -15.72
CA LYS A 353 -1.58 9.93 -16.47
C LYS A 353 -1.71 9.61 -17.96
N GLU A 354 -2.79 10.10 -18.51
CA GLU A 354 -3.14 10.05 -19.91
C GLU A 354 -2.17 10.83 -20.81
N VAL A 355 -2.21 10.49 -22.10
CA VAL A 355 -1.76 11.37 -23.17
C VAL A 355 -2.90 12.34 -23.45
N GLU A 356 -2.75 13.58 -22.99
CA GLU A 356 -3.82 14.60 -22.98
C GLU A 356 -4.46 14.85 -24.35
N LEU A 357 -3.71 14.65 -25.45
CA LEU A 357 -4.22 14.81 -26.81
C LEU A 357 -5.10 13.64 -27.28
N ALA A 358 -5.00 12.47 -26.64
CA ALA A 358 -5.67 11.24 -27.07
C ALA A 358 -6.80 10.80 -26.13
N LEU A 359 -6.84 11.29 -24.89
CA LEU A 359 -7.81 10.90 -23.87
C LEU A 359 -8.25 12.09 -23.04
N GLY A 360 -9.56 12.31 -22.95
CA GLY A 360 -10.18 13.45 -22.26
C GLY A 360 -10.39 13.29 -20.75
N ILE A 361 -9.73 12.35 -20.06
CA ILE A 361 -10.00 12.05 -18.64
C ILE A 361 -9.55 13.15 -17.66
N ASN A 362 -8.63 14.02 -18.08
CA ASN A 362 -8.11 15.17 -17.33
C ASN A 362 -7.63 14.83 -15.90
N SER A 363 -6.69 13.90 -15.77
CA SER A 363 -6.19 13.48 -14.46
C SER A 363 -5.46 14.60 -13.70
N GLU A 364 -4.97 15.65 -14.37
CA GLU A 364 -4.40 16.82 -13.70
C GLU A 364 -5.48 17.65 -12.99
N TYR A 365 -6.69 17.77 -13.54
CA TYR A 365 -7.83 18.36 -12.83
C TYR A 365 -8.14 17.56 -11.57
N SER A 366 -8.37 16.25 -11.67
CA SER A 366 -8.70 15.41 -10.50
C SER A 366 -7.63 15.49 -9.42
N LYS A 367 -6.35 15.41 -9.80
CA LYS A 367 -5.23 15.59 -8.88
C LYS A 367 -5.23 16.97 -8.24
N ARG A 368 -5.48 18.05 -9.00
CA ARG A 368 -5.53 19.40 -8.47
C ARG A 368 -6.67 19.53 -7.47
N THR A 369 -7.89 19.16 -7.83
CA THR A 369 -9.07 19.22 -6.95
C THR A 369 -8.83 18.48 -5.64
N LEU A 370 -8.45 17.20 -5.71
CA LEU A 370 -8.22 16.37 -4.52
C LEU A 370 -7.10 16.91 -3.62
N LYS A 371 -6.00 17.42 -4.18
CA LYS A 371 -4.89 17.98 -3.39
C LYS A 371 -5.27 19.28 -2.67
N HIS A 372 -6.22 20.06 -3.19
CA HIS A 372 -6.65 21.31 -2.55
C HIS A 372 -7.63 21.07 -1.40
N LEU A 373 -8.23 19.88 -1.28
CA LEU A 373 -9.18 19.57 -0.20
C LEU A 373 -8.51 19.58 1.18
N HIS A 374 -7.35 18.95 1.33
CA HIS A 374 -6.65 18.85 2.63
C HIS A 374 -5.18 18.37 2.48
N PRO A 375 -4.22 18.82 3.31
CA PRO A 375 -2.82 18.38 3.27
C PRO A 375 -2.59 16.88 3.56
N ASN A 376 -3.56 16.17 4.13
CA ASN A 376 -3.48 14.70 4.30
C ASN A 376 -3.77 13.92 3.01
N ILE A 377 -4.20 14.59 1.94
CA ILE A 377 -4.46 13.97 0.65
C ILE A 377 -3.24 14.14 -0.26
N LYS A 378 -2.70 13.03 -0.75
CA LYS A 378 -1.54 12.99 -1.64
C LYS A 378 -1.90 12.24 -2.91
N VAL A 379 -1.67 12.88 -4.06
CA VAL A 379 -2.02 12.32 -5.36
C VAL A 379 -0.79 12.23 -6.25
N MET A 380 -0.50 11.02 -6.76
CA MET A 380 0.51 10.77 -7.78
C MET A 380 -0.16 10.44 -9.11
N ARG A 381 0.46 10.86 -10.22
CA ARG A 381 0.06 10.45 -11.58
C ARG A 381 1.22 9.71 -12.26
N HIS A 382 0.95 8.65 -13.01
CA HIS A 382 1.95 7.85 -13.73
C HIS A 382 1.32 7.17 -14.96
N PRO A 383 2.05 6.94 -16.07
CA PRO A 383 3.47 7.30 -16.35
C PRO A 383 3.67 8.77 -16.73
N ASP A 384 4.91 9.26 -16.73
CA ASP A 384 5.19 10.51 -17.47
C ASP A 384 5.51 10.13 -18.92
N HIS A 385 4.91 10.84 -19.87
CA HIS A 385 5.18 10.72 -21.30
C HIS A 385 6.21 11.78 -21.69
N VAL A 386 7.23 11.41 -22.44
CA VAL A 386 8.19 12.34 -23.06
C VAL A 386 8.14 12.16 -24.58
N SER A 387 8.48 13.19 -25.35
CA SER A 387 8.39 13.17 -26.82
C SER A 387 9.15 12.01 -27.47
N SER A 388 10.20 11.51 -26.82
CA SER A 388 11.02 10.37 -27.28
C SER A 388 10.52 9.00 -26.81
N SER A 389 9.52 8.91 -25.94
CA SER A 389 8.99 7.66 -25.39
C SER A 389 7.58 7.85 -24.86
N VAL A 390 6.60 7.54 -25.70
CA VAL A 390 5.17 7.50 -25.33
C VAL A 390 4.86 6.09 -24.83
N TYR A 391 4.38 5.98 -23.59
CA TYR A 391 3.89 4.71 -23.07
C TYR A 391 2.47 4.48 -23.58
N LEU A 392 2.29 3.45 -24.42
CA LEU A 392 0.98 3.05 -24.94
C LEU A 392 0.11 2.34 -23.90
N TRP A 393 0.73 1.85 -22.82
CA TRP A 393 0.06 1.14 -21.73
C TRP A 393 -0.49 2.10 -20.67
N ALA A 394 -1.51 1.65 -19.95
CA ALA A 394 -2.12 2.40 -18.85
C ALA A 394 -2.05 1.64 -17.53
N HIS A 395 -2.15 2.38 -16.42
CA HIS A 395 -2.53 1.81 -15.14
C HIS A 395 -4.05 1.67 -15.15
N HIS A 396 -4.56 0.45 -15.05
CA HIS A 396 -5.97 0.16 -15.33
C HIS A 396 -6.71 -0.44 -14.12
N GLU A 397 -6.00 -0.73 -13.04
CA GLU A 397 -6.58 -1.30 -11.83
C GLU A 397 -7.42 -0.29 -11.04
N LYS A 398 -8.63 -0.70 -10.65
CA LYS A 398 -9.54 0.08 -9.80
C LYS A 398 -9.55 -0.54 -8.42
N ILE A 399 -9.00 0.19 -7.45
CA ILE A 399 -8.79 -0.32 -6.10
C ILE A 399 -9.14 0.78 -5.10
N VAL A 400 -9.93 0.43 -4.09
CA VAL A 400 -10.11 1.25 -2.88
C VAL A 400 -9.75 0.39 -1.67
N VAL A 401 -8.74 0.78 -0.90
CA VAL A 401 -8.33 0.09 0.34
C VAL A 401 -8.52 1.00 1.54
N ILE A 402 -9.19 0.49 2.57
CA ILE A 402 -9.44 1.17 3.83
C ILE A 402 -8.65 0.47 4.94
N ASP A 403 -7.79 1.23 5.62
CA ASP A 403 -6.96 0.83 6.77
C ASP A 403 -6.18 -0.48 6.55
N GLN A 404 -5.86 -0.80 5.29
CA GLN A 404 -5.27 -2.08 4.85
C GLN A 404 -6.03 -3.33 5.35
N SER A 405 -7.35 -3.22 5.51
CA SER A 405 -8.20 -4.25 6.12
C SER A 405 -9.46 -4.55 5.32
N VAL A 406 -9.93 -3.60 4.52
CA VAL A 406 -11.01 -3.78 3.53
C VAL A 406 -10.48 -3.31 2.18
N ALA A 407 -10.64 -4.11 1.13
CA ALA A 407 -10.19 -3.76 -0.21
C ALA A 407 -11.27 -4.08 -1.25
N PHE A 408 -11.64 -3.07 -2.01
CA PHE A 408 -12.50 -3.17 -3.18
C PHE A 408 -11.65 -3.31 -4.43
N VAL A 409 -11.99 -4.26 -5.31
CA VAL A 409 -11.28 -4.54 -6.57
C VAL A 409 -12.28 -4.97 -7.64
N GLY A 410 -12.23 -4.37 -8.83
CA GLY A 410 -13.11 -4.74 -9.95
C GLY A 410 -12.95 -3.85 -11.18
N GLY A 411 -13.99 -3.79 -12.01
CA GLY A 411 -14.04 -2.98 -13.23
C GLY A 411 -14.48 -1.52 -13.03
N ILE A 412 -15.06 -1.19 -11.88
CA ILE A 412 -15.76 0.07 -11.64
C ILE A 412 -14.79 1.14 -11.10
N ASP A 413 -14.44 2.11 -11.96
CA ASP A 413 -13.73 3.33 -11.54
C ASP A 413 -14.64 4.23 -10.69
N LEU A 414 -14.05 5.03 -9.79
CA LEU A 414 -14.73 6.13 -9.11
C LEU A 414 -14.88 7.35 -10.04
N ALA A 415 -15.61 7.18 -11.14
CA ALA A 415 -15.74 8.16 -12.21
C ALA A 415 -17.17 8.32 -12.75
N TYR A 416 -17.38 9.38 -13.55
CA TYR A 416 -18.65 9.65 -14.21
C TYR A 416 -19.15 8.48 -15.05
N GLY A 417 -20.46 8.25 -15.05
CA GLY A 417 -21.15 7.25 -15.87
C GLY A 417 -21.14 5.83 -15.33
N ARG A 418 -20.41 5.55 -14.23
CA ARG A 418 -20.21 4.18 -13.68
C ARG A 418 -21.29 3.75 -12.70
N TRP A 419 -21.98 4.71 -12.10
CA TRP A 419 -23.11 4.39 -11.22
C TRP A 419 -24.27 3.93 -12.09
N ASP A 420 -24.78 2.75 -11.80
CA ASP A 420 -26.00 2.22 -12.40
C ASP A 420 -26.60 1.17 -11.47
N ASP A 421 -27.85 0.80 -11.68
CA ASP A 421 -28.49 -0.31 -11.01
C ASP A 421 -29.06 -1.32 -12.00
N ARG A 422 -29.76 -2.33 -11.50
CA ARG A 422 -30.31 -3.41 -12.34
C ARG A 422 -31.34 -2.94 -13.37
N GLU A 423 -31.89 -1.74 -13.21
CA GLU A 423 -32.90 -1.22 -14.14
C GLU A 423 -32.28 -0.66 -15.41
N HIS A 424 -30.98 -0.32 -15.40
CA HIS A 424 -30.26 0.18 -16.56
C HIS A 424 -31.02 1.30 -17.29
N ARG A 425 -31.50 2.29 -16.52
CA ARG A 425 -32.38 3.35 -17.02
C ARG A 425 -31.68 4.16 -18.12
N LEU A 426 -32.42 4.40 -19.21
CA LEU A 426 -31.98 5.21 -20.35
C LEU A 426 -32.22 6.71 -20.16
N THR A 427 -33.14 7.08 -19.27
CA THR A 427 -33.59 8.46 -19.06
C THR A 427 -33.46 8.87 -17.60
N ASP A 428 -33.22 10.17 -17.38
CA ASP A 428 -33.14 10.78 -16.05
C ASP A 428 -33.48 12.27 -16.12
N VAL A 429 -34.74 12.54 -16.48
CA VAL A 429 -35.29 13.91 -16.59
C VAL A 429 -35.68 14.50 -15.22
N GLY A 430 -35.76 13.65 -14.18
CA GLY A 430 -36.27 13.97 -12.85
C GLY A 430 -37.80 13.93 -12.77
N SER A 431 -38.34 13.96 -11.55
CA SER A 431 -39.77 14.16 -11.28
C SER A 431 -40.00 15.64 -11.05
N VAL A 432 -40.73 16.31 -11.96
CA VAL A 432 -41.22 17.66 -11.70
C VAL A 432 -42.32 17.57 -10.65
N THR A 433 -41.99 17.73 -9.38
CA THR A 433 -42.99 18.14 -8.38
C THR A 433 -42.75 19.61 -8.09
N ARG A 434 -43.60 20.48 -8.65
CA ARG A 434 -43.68 21.89 -8.25
C ARG A 434 -44.09 21.95 -6.78
N SER A 435 -43.13 21.98 -5.85
CA SER A 435 -43.42 22.44 -4.49
C SER A 435 -43.55 23.96 -4.54
N VAL A 436 -44.78 24.46 -4.32
CA VAL A 436 -45.07 25.88 -4.15
C VAL A 436 -44.14 26.43 -3.07
N ALA A 437 -43.27 27.36 -3.44
CA ALA A 437 -42.37 28.01 -2.51
C ALA A 437 -43.19 28.74 -1.43
N GLN A 438 -43.10 28.28 -0.18
CA GLN A 438 -43.35 29.14 0.97
C GLN A 438 -42.03 29.81 1.31
N THR A 439 -41.97 31.11 1.02
CA THR A 439 -40.92 32.03 1.42
C THR A 439 -40.77 32.03 2.94
N MET A 440 -39.61 31.62 3.44
CA MET A 440 -39.09 32.06 4.72
C MET A 440 -37.68 32.61 4.51
N GLU A 441 -37.51 33.87 4.88
CA GLU A 441 -36.28 34.65 4.76
C GLU A 441 -35.16 34.06 5.63
N GLN A 442 -33.96 33.88 5.06
CA GLN A 442 -32.72 33.77 5.84
C GLN A 442 -31.66 34.70 5.26
N THR A 443 -31.10 35.51 6.15
CA THR A 443 -30.02 36.48 5.95
C THR A 443 -28.70 35.85 5.48
N PRO A 444 -27.92 36.50 4.58
CA PRO A 444 -26.70 35.92 4.05
C PRO A 444 -25.47 36.18 4.94
N CYS A 445 -24.67 35.14 5.18
CA CYS A 445 -23.30 35.24 5.70
C CYS A 445 -22.30 35.33 4.53
N PRO A 446 -21.37 36.31 4.50
CA PRO A 446 -20.44 36.45 3.39
C PRO A 446 -19.16 35.63 3.63
N GLY A 447 -18.82 34.70 2.72
CA GLY A 447 -17.49 34.07 2.75
C GLY A 447 -17.22 32.72 2.06
N SER A 448 -18.18 32.09 1.38
CA SER A 448 -17.93 30.82 0.66
C SER A 448 -18.19 30.96 -0.84
N GLY A 449 -17.16 30.70 -1.65
CA GLY A 449 -17.29 30.57 -3.10
C GLY A 449 -18.35 29.53 -3.46
N ASP A 450 -19.20 29.94 -4.40
CA ASP A 450 -20.44 29.32 -4.82
C ASP A 450 -20.23 27.90 -5.40
N LEU A 451 -20.49 26.88 -4.57
CA LEU A 451 -20.70 25.49 -4.97
C LEU A 451 -22.04 25.10 -4.35
N GLY A 452 -23.13 25.41 -5.04
CA GLY A 452 -24.50 25.25 -4.57
C GLY A 452 -24.77 23.90 -3.88
N GLU A 453 -25.48 23.97 -2.76
CA GLU A 453 -25.91 22.80 -2.00
C GLU A 453 -27.10 22.14 -2.72
N LEU A 454 -26.89 20.92 -3.26
CA LEU A 454 -27.94 20.17 -3.95
C LEU A 454 -28.89 19.53 -2.93
N MET A 455 -30.01 20.18 -2.62
CA MET A 455 -31.11 19.60 -1.83
C MET A 455 -32.27 19.18 -2.74
N GLY A 456 -32.76 17.95 -2.59
CA GLY A 456 -34.09 17.56 -3.09
C GLY A 456 -34.22 17.21 -4.58
N ASN A 457 -33.15 16.94 -5.31
CA ASN A 457 -33.26 16.49 -6.71
C ASN A 457 -33.47 14.96 -6.80
N THR A 458 -34.56 14.54 -7.44
CA THR A 458 -34.87 13.12 -7.71
C THR A 458 -33.99 12.51 -8.81
N ARG A 459 -33.06 13.28 -9.39
CA ARG A 459 -32.20 12.82 -10.48
C ARG A 459 -31.13 11.88 -9.94
N PHE A 460 -30.82 10.86 -10.73
CA PHE A 460 -29.76 9.91 -10.39
C PHE A 460 -28.40 10.35 -10.94
N TRP A 461 -28.30 10.84 -12.18
CA TRP A 461 -27.04 11.20 -12.81
C TRP A 461 -26.97 12.71 -12.98
N HIS A 462 -26.17 13.41 -12.19
CA HIS A 462 -26.08 14.88 -12.24
C HIS A 462 -24.98 15.35 -13.20
N GLY A 463 -25.28 16.34 -14.04
CA GLY A 463 -24.32 16.96 -14.96
C GLY A 463 -23.58 15.94 -15.83
N LYS A 464 -22.24 15.94 -15.73
CA LYS A 464 -21.32 15.08 -16.50
C LYS A 464 -21.49 13.59 -16.25
N ASP A 465 -22.22 13.22 -15.21
CA ASP A 465 -22.51 11.84 -14.90
C ASP A 465 -23.61 11.24 -15.78
N TYR A 466 -24.44 12.08 -16.42
CA TYR A 466 -25.36 11.64 -17.47
C TYR A 466 -24.62 11.64 -18.81
N CYS A 467 -24.20 10.47 -19.25
CA CYS A 467 -23.31 10.32 -20.39
C CYS A 467 -23.72 9.21 -21.35
N ASN A 468 -23.29 9.33 -22.60
CA ASN A 468 -23.36 8.29 -23.61
C ASN A 468 -22.03 8.26 -24.37
N PHE A 469 -21.22 7.26 -24.03
CA PHE A 469 -19.80 7.12 -24.43
C PHE A 469 -19.62 6.92 -25.93
N VAL A 470 -20.66 6.42 -26.63
CA VAL A 470 -20.61 6.21 -28.08
C VAL A 470 -21.03 7.47 -28.83
N TYR A 471 -21.97 8.22 -28.25
CA TYR A 471 -22.48 9.44 -28.86
C TYR A 471 -21.50 10.61 -28.74
N LYS A 472 -20.90 10.81 -27.56
CA LYS A 472 -20.03 11.97 -27.30
C LYS A 472 -19.12 11.75 -26.10
N ASP A 473 -17.83 12.02 -26.26
CA ASP A 473 -16.88 12.03 -25.16
C ASP A 473 -17.06 13.24 -24.23
N TRP A 474 -16.58 13.10 -23.00
CA TRP A 474 -16.68 14.16 -22.00
C TRP A 474 -15.84 15.39 -22.38
N VAL A 475 -16.46 16.54 -22.16
CA VAL A 475 -15.84 17.85 -22.36
C VAL A 475 -15.98 18.71 -21.11
N ARG A 476 -15.06 19.66 -20.93
CA ARG A 476 -15.09 20.68 -19.85
C ARG A 476 -15.28 20.09 -18.45
N LEU A 477 -14.51 19.05 -18.09
CA LEU A 477 -14.64 18.32 -16.81
C LEU A 477 -14.52 19.22 -15.56
N ASP A 478 -14.01 20.44 -15.70
CA ASP A 478 -13.99 21.50 -14.69
C ASP A 478 -15.37 22.05 -14.30
N LYS A 479 -16.40 21.79 -15.12
CA LYS A 479 -17.82 22.07 -14.83
C LYS A 479 -18.58 20.76 -14.61
N PRO A 480 -18.56 20.19 -13.39
CA PRO A 480 -19.04 18.83 -13.13
C PRO A 480 -20.57 18.69 -13.19
N PHE A 481 -21.30 19.74 -12.86
CA PHE A 481 -22.77 19.73 -12.77
C PHE A 481 -23.48 20.24 -14.03
N ASP A 482 -22.73 20.67 -15.04
CA ASP A 482 -23.28 21.04 -16.34
C ASP A 482 -23.50 19.78 -17.19
N ASP A 483 -24.67 19.68 -17.80
CA ASP A 483 -24.91 18.67 -18.84
C ASP A 483 -24.06 18.99 -20.09
N PHE A 484 -23.64 17.94 -20.79
CA PHE A 484 -22.88 18.06 -22.05
C PHE A 484 -23.55 17.36 -23.24
N ILE A 485 -24.62 16.61 -22.95
CA ILE A 485 -25.58 16.02 -23.87
C ILE A 485 -26.99 16.40 -23.39
N ASP A 486 -27.93 16.55 -24.31
CA ASP A 486 -29.31 16.92 -23.98
C ASP A 486 -30.09 15.70 -23.47
N ARG A 487 -30.58 15.77 -22.23
CA ARG A 487 -31.32 14.69 -21.57
C ARG A 487 -32.69 14.41 -22.18
N TYR A 488 -33.27 15.39 -22.87
CA TYR A 488 -34.61 15.26 -23.44
C TYR A 488 -34.61 14.56 -24.80
N THR A 489 -33.46 14.55 -25.48
CA THR A 489 -33.30 14.01 -26.83
C THR A 489 -32.31 12.86 -26.91
N THR A 490 -31.32 12.81 -26.01
CA THR A 490 -30.28 11.78 -26.00
C THR A 490 -30.37 10.90 -24.75
N PRO A 491 -30.63 9.59 -24.89
CA PRO A 491 -30.58 8.67 -23.75
C PRO A 491 -29.15 8.50 -23.25
N ARG A 492 -28.98 8.33 -21.94
CA ARG A 492 -27.70 7.88 -21.40
C ARG A 492 -27.42 6.44 -21.81
N MET A 493 -26.15 6.07 -21.83
CA MET A 493 -25.74 4.68 -22.04
C MET A 493 -25.63 3.98 -20.68
N PRO A 494 -26.41 2.90 -20.44
CA PRO A 494 -26.26 2.11 -19.24
C PRO A 494 -24.87 1.54 -19.03
N TRP A 495 -24.50 1.34 -17.77
CA TRP A 495 -23.21 0.78 -17.38
C TRP A 495 -23.42 -0.50 -16.58
N HIS A 496 -23.14 -1.64 -17.23
CA HIS A 496 -23.11 -2.95 -16.59
C HIS A 496 -21.65 -3.32 -16.29
N ASP A 497 -21.38 -3.69 -15.04
CA ASP A 497 -20.01 -3.96 -14.58
C ASP A 497 -19.99 -4.79 -13.30
N ILE A 498 -18.84 -5.36 -12.97
CA ILE A 498 -18.64 -6.25 -11.82
C ILE A 498 -17.52 -5.71 -10.91
N SER A 499 -17.75 -5.79 -9.61
CA SER A 499 -16.72 -5.54 -8.60
C SER A 499 -16.80 -6.51 -7.44
N SER A 500 -15.81 -6.45 -6.56
CA SER A 500 -15.75 -7.27 -5.36
C SER A 500 -15.14 -6.51 -4.19
N VAL A 501 -15.43 -6.96 -2.97
CA VAL A 501 -14.72 -6.56 -1.76
C VAL A 501 -14.18 -7.79 -1.06
N VAL A 502 -12.97 -7.65 -0.50
CA VAL A 502 -12.29 -8.66 0.29
C VAL A 502 -11.76 -8.04 1.59
N HIS A 503 -11.60 -8.86 2.62
CA HIS A 503 -11.20 -8.40 3.95
C HIS A 503 -9.89 -9.06 4.42
N GLY A 504 -9.31 -8.50 5.48
CA GLY A 504 -8.21 -9.10 6.22
C GLY A 504 -6.96 -9.30 5.38
N LYS A 505 -6.45 -10.54 5.32
CA LYS A 505 -5.17 -10.83 4.63
C LYS A 505 -5.21 -10.55 3.13
N ALA A 506 -6.32 -10.88 2.46
CA ALA A 506 -6.49 -10.57 1.04
C ALA A 506 -6.48 -9.05 0.81
N ALA A 507 -7.12 -8.26 1.70
CA ALA A 507 -7.06 -6.80 1.63
C ALA A 507 -5.63 -6.27 1.84
N ARG A 508 -4.81 -6.92 2.67
CA ARG A 508 -3.38 -6.58 2.84
C ARG A 508 -2.55 -6.90 1.62
N ASP A 509 -2.85 -7.99 0.91
CA ASP A 509 -2.18 -8.29 -0.35
C ASP A 509 -2.51 -7.24 -1.42
N VAL A 510 -3.76 -6.77 -1.50
CA VAL A 510 -4.15 -5.64 -2.35
C VAL A 510 -3.43 -4.35 -1.91
N ALA A 511 -3.40 -4.04 -0.62
CA ALA A 511 -2.66 -2.89 -0.07
C ALA A 511 -1.17 -2.96 -0.40
N ARG A 512 -0.57 -4.15 -0.33
CA ARG A 512 0.84 -4.37 -0.64
C ARG A 512 1.17 -4.08 -2.11
N HIS A 513 0.26 -4.41 -3.04
CA HIS A 513 0.39 -3.99 -4.43
C HIS A 513 0.38 -2.46 -4.57
N PHE A 514 -0.56 -1.77 -3.92
CA PHE A 514 -0.61 -0.30 -3.89
C PHE A 514 0.70 0.31 -3.36
N ILE A 515 1.15 -0.17 -2.19
CA ILE A 515 2.36 0.31 -1.51
C ILE A 515 3.59 0.12 -2.39
N GLN A 516 3.71 -1.02 -3.08
CA GLN A 516 4.81 -1.28 -4.00
C GLN A 516 4.85 -0.22 -5.12
N ARG A 517 3.71 0.05 -5.75
CA ARG A 517 3.60 1.02 -6.85
C ARG A 517 3.77 2.46 -6.40
N TRP A 518 3.24 2.82 -5.23
CA TRP A 518 3.43 4.14 -4.62
C TRP A 518 4.91 4.40 -4.36
N ASN A 519 5.57 3.47 -3.65
CA ASN A 519 6.99 3.60 -3.30
C ASN A 519 7.89 3.59 -4.54
N PHE A 520 7.55 2.80 -5.56
CA PHE A 520 8.22 2.84 -6.87
C PHE A 520 8.07 4.21 -7.53
N THR A 521 6.84 4.70 -7.70
CA THR A 521 6.55 5.99 -8.36
C THR A 521 7.22 7.17 -7.63
N LYS A 522 7.24 7.14 -6.29
CA LYS A 522 7.93 8.10 -5.44
C LYS A 522 9.41 8.23 -5.79
N ILE A 523 10.09 7.11 -6.06
CA ILE A 523 11.52 7.08 -6.36
C ILE A 523 11.78 7.49 -7.80
N MET A 524 10.96 6.99 -8.72
CA MET A 524 11.11 7.24 -10.15
C MET A 524 10.99 8.73 -10.48
N LYS A 525 10.08 9.44 -9.82
CA LYS A 525 9.74 10.82 -10.19
C LYS A 525 10.30 11.83 -9.19
N PRO A 526 11.27 12.69 -9.56
CA PRO A 526 11.89 13.66 -8.64
C PRO A 526 10.90 14.52 -7.85
N LYS A 527 9.82 14.99 -8.48
CA LYS A 527 8.75 15.79 -7.84
C LYS A 527 8.06 15.11 -6.65
N TYR A 528 8.11 13.79 -6.56
CA TYR A 528 7.52 13.02 -5.47
C TYR A 528 8.54 12.59 -4.40
N ARG A 529 9.84 12.87 -4.59
CA ARG A 529 10.89 12.46 -3.63
C ARG A 529 10.83 13.22 -2.30
N SER A 530 10.17 14.39 -2.27
CA SER A 530 9.94 15.18 -1.05
C SER A 530 9.29 14.37 0.08
N LEU A 531 9.55 14.75 1.33
CA LEU A 531 8.95 14.14 2.53
C LEU A 531 7.43 14.35 2.60
N SER A 532 6.89 15.34 1.86
CA SER A 532 5.44 15.56 1.77
C SER A 532 4.70 14.38 1.12
N TYR A 533 5.39 13.52 0.37
CA TYR A 533 4.89 12.22 -0.08
C TYR A 533 5.63 11.15 0.73
N PRO A 534 5.03 10.56 1.77
CA PRO A 534 5.73 9.58 2.61
C PRO A 534 5.98 8.28 1.85
N PHE A 535 6.95 7.49 2.31
CA PHE A 535 6.98 6.07 1.98
C PHE A 535 5.86 5.37 2.75
N LEU A 536 5.17 4.43 2.10
CA LEU A 536 4.12 3.64 2.74
C LEU A 536 4.68 2.30 3.23
N LEU A 537 4.10 1.80 4.31
CA LEU A 537 4.49 0.55 4.97
C LEU A 537 3.31 -0.43 4.97
N PRO A 538 3.51 -1.71 4.67
CA PRO A 538 2.43 -2.69 4.77
C PRO A 538 2.20 -3.08 6.24
N LYS A 539 0.93 -3.26 6.62
CA LYS A 539 0.55 -3.89 7.88
C LYS A 539 0.85 -5.40 7.83
N SER A 540 1.35 -5.95 8.92
CA SER A 540 1.79 -7.34 9.05
C SER A 540 0.62 -8.32 9.00
N HIS A 541 0.66 -9.41 8.22
CA HIS A 541 -0.45 -10.40 8.19
C HIS A 541 -0.86 -10.97 9.57
N SER A 542 -0.04 -10.80 10.62
CA SER A 542 -0.35 -11.21 11.99
C SER A 542 -1.55 -10.48 12.61
N THR A 543 -1.83 -9.23 12.23
CA THR A 543 -2.99 -8.47 12.76
C THR A 543 -4.17 -8.44 11.78
N ALA A 544 -4.15 -9.22 10.71
CA ALA A 544 -5.11 -9.13 9.61
C ALA A 544 -6.52 -9.61 9.96
N ASN A 545 -6.67 -10.37 11.04
CA ASN A 545 -7.96 -10.89 11.48
C ASN A 545 -8.70 -9.89 12.40
N ASP A 546 -8.05 -8.81 12.83
CA ASP A 546 -8.64 -7.76 13.67
C ASP A 546 -9.38 -6.75 12.78
N LEU A 547 -10.58 -7.13 12.33
CA LEU A 547 -11.41 -6.32 11.44
C LEU A 547 -12.25 -5.33 12.26
N LYS A 548 -11.91 -4.04 12.16
CA LYS A 548 -12.68 -2.96 12.80
C LYS A 548 -14.01 -2.65 12.09
N TYR A 549 -14.06 -2.94 10.79
CA TYR A 549 -15.23 -2.79 9.95
C TYR A 549 -15.28 -3.96 8.96
N GLN A 550 -16.47 -4.48 8.71
CA GLN A 550 -16.73 -5.49 7.69
C GLN A 550 -17.94 -5.05 6.88
N VAL A 551 -17.84 -5.13 5.57
CA VAL A 551 -18.97 -4.87 4.68
C VAL A 551 -20.09 -5.90 4.96
N PRO A 552 -21.37 -5.47 5.04
CA PRO A 552 -22.48 -6.39 5.27
C PRO A 552 -22.63 -7.43 4.15
N ASP A 553 -23.25 -8.56 4.48
CA ASP A 553 -23.57 -9.65 3.54
C ASP A 553 -22.36 -10.33 2.89
N CYS A 554 -21.20 -10.27 3.53
CA CYS A 554 -20.04 -11.04 3.10
C CYS A 554 -20.19 -12.52 3.39
N VAL A 555 -19.72 -13.35 2.45
CA VAL A 555 -19.60 -14.80 2.59
C VAL A 555 -18.13 -15.20 2.76
N GLN A 556 -17.88 -16.30 3.48
CA GLN A 556 -16.52 -16.80 3.69
C GLN A 556 -16.05 -17.57 2.45
N THR A 557 -14.94 -17.14 1.87
CA THR A 557 -14.42 -17.72 0.62
C THR A 557 -12.91 -17.96 0.67
N LYS A 558 -12.41 -18.75 -0.28
CA LYS A 558 -10.98 -18.82 -0.59
C LYS A 558 -10.66 -17.76 -1.63
N VAL A 559 -9.71 -16.89 -1.33
CA VAL A 559 -9.36 -15.74 -2.17
C VAL A 559 -7.87 -15.77 -2.47
N GLN A 560 -7.51 -15.46 -3.71
CA GLN A 560 -6.13 -15.20 -4.08
C GLN A 560 -6.07 -13.93 -4.92
N VAL A 561 -5.26 -12.96 -4.49
CA VAL A 561 -5.03 -11.73 -5.26
C VAL A 561 -4.13 -12.06 -6.46
N LEU A 562 -4.45 -11.48 -7.61
CA LEU A 562 -3.74 -11.65 -8.87
C LEU A 562 -3.48 -10.28 -9.48
N ARG A 563 -2.49 -10.18 -10.39
CA ARG A 563 -2.20 -8.93 -11.10
C ARG A 563 -1.50 -9.17 -12.43
N SER A 564 -1.51 -8.12 -13.25
CA SER A 564 -0.59 -7.93 -14.36
C SER A 564 0.33 -6.76 -14.02
N ALA A 565 1.63 -6.99 -13.89
CA ALA A 565 2.59 -5.96 -13.50
C ALA A 565 3.93 -6.17 -14.21
N ALA A 566 4.69 -5.11 -14.43
CA ALA A 566 5.98 -5.16 -15.11
C ALA A 566 6.94 -4.11 -14.53
N ASP A 567 8.16 -4.05 -15.08
CA ASP A 567 9.20 -3.11 -14.65
C ASP A 567 8.72 -1.65 -14.75
N TRP A 568 8.05 -1.27 -15.86
CA TRP A 568 7.56 0.09 -16.06
C TRP A 568 6.46 0.50 -15.06
N SER A 569 5.64 -0.45 -14.58
CA SER A 569 4.46 -0.16 -13.77
C SER A 569 4.66 -0.34 -12.27
N ALA A 570 5.52 -1.28 -11.85
CA ALA A 570 5.77 -1.61 -10.45
C ALA A 570 7.26 -1.80 -10.10
N GLY A 571 8.17 -1.63 -11.05
CA GLY A 571 9.62 -1.77 -10.84
C GLY A 571 10.06 -3.19 -10.51
N ILE A 572 9.34 -4.21 -11.01
CA ILE A 572 9.67 -5.62 -10.81
C ILE A 572 10.53 -6.14 -11.96
N LYS A 573 11.60 -6.87 -11.61
CA LYS A 573 12.56 -7.47 -12.56
C LYS A 573 11.92 -8.33 -13.66
N HIS A 574 10.92 -9.12 -13.28
CA HIS A 574 10.20 -10.03 -14.16
C HIS A 574 8.75 -9.59 -14.14
N HIS A 575 8.10 -9.58 -15.31
CA HIS A 575 6.68 -9.29 -15.35
C HIS A 575 5.90 -10.39 -14.63
N GLU A 576 4.76 -10.02 -14.08
CA GLU A 576 3.79 -10.93 -13.50
C GLU A 576 2.54 -10.90 -14.38
N GLU A 577 2.05 -12.08 -14.73
CA GLU A 577 0.82 -12.29 -15.53
C GLU A 577 -0.12 -13.29 -14.84
N SER A 578 -0.22 -13.19 -13.51
CA SER A 578 -0.93 -14.18 -12.69
C SER A 578 -2.45 -14.21 -12.97
N ILE A 579 -3.02 -13.12 -13.48
CA ILE A 579 -4.40 -13.07 -14.00
C ILE A 579 -4.54 -14.00 -15.22
N HIS A 580 -3.67 -13.88 -16.22
CA HIS A 580 -3.71 -14.70 -17.44
C HIS A 580 -3.57 -16.20 -17.12
N ASN A 581 -2.62 -16.54 -16.26
CA ASN A 581 -2.40 -17.91 -15.81
C ASN A 581 -3.62 -18.50 -15.07
N ALA A 582 -4.29 -17.70 -14.24
CA ALA A 582 -5.49 -18.12 -13.55
C ALA A 582 -6.64 -18.37 -14.52
N TYR A 583 -6.87 -17.47 -15.48
CA TYR A 583 -7.88 -17.64 -16.53
C TYR A 583 -7.69 -18.96 -17.29
N ILE A 584 -6.50 -19.21 -17.83
CA ILE A 584 -6.19 -20.45 -18.55
C ILE A 584 -6.50 -21.67 -17.67
N GLN A 585 -6.02 -21.66 -16.42
CA GLN A 585 -6.15 -22.84 -15.57
C GLN A 585 -7.60 -23.07 -15.11
N VAL A 586 -8.39 -22.02 -14.85
CA VAL A 586 -9.82 -22.13 -14.51
C VAL A 586 -10.60 -22.70 -15.69
N ILE A 587 -10.37 -22.20 -16.90
CA ILE A 587 -11.00 -22.71 -18.12
C ILE A 587 -10.64 -24.18 -18.34
N ALA A 588 -9.35 -24.51 -18.28
CA ALA A 588 -8.86 -25.87 -18.49
C ALA A 588 -9.40 -26.88 -17.44
N LYS A 589 -9.66 -26.46 -16.20
CA LYS A 589 -10.18 -27.31 -15.11
C LYS A 589 -11.70 -27.32 -14.99
N SER A 590 -12.41 -26.46 -15.72
CA SER A 590 -13.87 -26.38 -15.69
C SER A 590 -14.53 -27.73 -16.05
N LYS A 591 -15.68 -28.04 -15.46
CA LYS A 591 -16.36 -29.34 -15.67
C LYS A 591 -17.66 -29.24 -16.46
N HIS A 592 -18.44 -28.18 -16.25
CA HIS A 592 -19.82 -28.09 -16.75
C HIS A 592 -20.04 -26.89 -17.67
N PHE A 593 -19.70 -25.70 -17.22
CA PHE A 593 -19.81 -24.51 -18.06
C PHE A 593 -18.80 -23.44 -17.64
N ILE A 594 -18.64 -22.45 -18.50
CA ILE A 594 -17.98 -21.18 -18.20
C ILE A 594 -18.91 -20.04 -18.61
N TYR A 595 -18.95 -19.00 -17.78
CA TYR A 595 -19.68 -17.76 -18.01
C TYR A 595 -18.68 -16.60 -18.01
N ILE A 596 -18.66 -15.81 -19.08
CA ILE A 596 -17.71 -14.73 -19.29
C ILE A 596 -18.49 -13.46 -19.61
N GLU A 597 -18.41 -12.48 -18.73
CA GLU A 597 -18.72 -11.08 -19.04
C GLU A 597 -17.39 -10.34 -19.18
N ASN A 598 -17.16 -9.69 -20.32
CA ASN A 598 -15.95 -8.88 -20.51
C ASN A 598 -16.18 -7.75 -21.51
N GLN A 599 -15.51 -6.62 -21.29
CA GLN A 599 -15.56 -5.48 -22.21
C GLN A 599 -14.92 -5.82 -23.58
N PHE A 600 -13.89 -6.67 -23.58
CA PHE A 600 -13.19 -7.10 -24.79
C PHE A 600 -13.10 -8.62 -24.85
N PHE A 601 -13.10 -9.18 -26.06
CA PHE A 601 -12.92 -10.61 -26.30
C PHE A 601 -11.89 -10.87 -27.41
N ILE A 602 -10.71 -10.26 -27.26
CA ILE A 602 -9.60 -10.37 -28.21
C ILE A 602 -8.62 -11.45 -27.72
N SER A 603 -8.57 -12.58 -28.43
CA SER A 603 -7.72 -13.72 -28.08
C SER A 603 -7.32 -14.55 -29.31
N CYS A 604 -7.06 -15.85 -29.13
CA CYS A 604 -6.63 -16.78 -30.17
C CYS A 604 -5.27 -16.38 -30.74
N ALA A 605 -4.20 -16.87 -30.08
CA ALA A 605 -2.85 -16.41 -30.32
C ALA A 605 -2.37 -16.76 -31.74
N ASP A 606 -1.91 -15.76 -32.50
CA ASP A 606 -1.13 -15.95 -33.74
C ASP A 606 0.37 -15.77 -33.52
N ASN A 607 0.78 -15.41 -32.30
CA ASN A 607 2.16 -15.09 -31.92
C ASN A 607 2.79 -14.00 -32.80
N LYS A 608 1.96 -13.13 -33.38
CA LYS A 608 2.40 -12.00 -34.20
C LYS A 608 1.75 -10.71 -33.72
N HIS A 609 0.42 -10.71 -33.63
CA HIS A 609 -0.38 -9.56 -33.18
C HIS A 609 -1.07 -9.87 -31.85
N VAL A 610 -1.59 -11.10 -31.69
CA VAL A 610 -2.29 -11.55 -30.48
C VAL A 610 -1.52 -12.71 -29.85
N TYR A 611 -1.30 -12.63 -28.53
CA TYR A 611 -0.42 -13.55 -27.80
C TYR A 611 -1.09 -14.29 -26.64
N ASN A 612 -2.20 -13.76 -26.12
CA ASN A 612 -2.89 -14.39 -24.98
C ASN A 612 -3.62 -15.66 -25.43
N LYS A 613 -3.70 -16.66 -24.55
CA LYS A 613 -4.20 -18.01 -24.89
C LYS A 613 -5.57 -18.34 -24.27
N ILE A 614 -6.36 -17.32 -23.95
CA ILE A 614 -7.66 -17.52 -23.30
C ILE A 614 -8.63 -18.21 -24.27
N GLY A 615 -8.75 -17.72 -25.50
CA GLY A 615 -9.55 -18.31 -26.58
C GLY A 615 -9.07 -19.72 -26.93
N ASP A 616 -7.77 -19.94 -27.02
CA ASP A 616 -7.18 -21.26 -27.26
C ASP A 616 -7.59 -22.25 -26.15
N ALA A 617 -7.51 -21.84 -24.88
CA ALA A 617 -7.94 -22.66 -23.76
C ALA A 617 -9.44 -22.99 -23.78
N ILE A 618 -10.29 -22.05 -24.24
CA ILE A 618 -11.74 -22.27 -24.43
C ILE A 618 -11.97 -23.32 -25.52
N ILE A 619 -11.31 -23.18 -26.67
CA ILE A 619 -11.41 -24.11 -27.81
C ILE A 619 -10.99 -25.51 -27.37
N GLU A 620 -9.81 -25.64 -26.75
CA GLU A 620 -9.30 -26.93 -26.24
C GLU A 620 -10.27 -27.56 -25.24
N ARG A 621 -10.87 -26.75 -24.37
CA ARG A 621 -11.83 -27.22 -23.37
C ARG A 621 -13.12 -27.73 -24.01
N ILE A 622 -13.66 -27.04 -25.01
CA ILE A 622 -14.86 -27.47 -25.76
C ILE A 622 -14.57 -28.78 -26.50
N ILE A 623 -13.43 -28.85 -27.22
CA ILE A 623 -13.01 -30.05 -27.94
C ILE A 623 -12.89 -31.24 -26.99
N ARG A 624 -12.31 -31.05 -25.80
CA ARG A 624 -12.23 -32.10 -24.78
C ARG A 624 -13.61 -32.59 -24.34
N ALA A 625 -14.55 -31.70 -24.06
CA ALA A 625 -15.93 -32.09 -23.71
C ALA A 625 -16.60 -32.89 -24.84
N HIS A 626 -16.44 -32.45 -26.09
CA HIS A 626 -16.97 -33.14 -27.25
C HIS A 626 -16.39 -34.56 -27.38
N LYS A 627 -15.06 -34.71 -27.28
CA LYS A 627 -14.37 -36.02 -27.30
C LYS A 627 -14.85 -36.93 -26.17
N GLU A 628 -15.05 -36.38 -24.97
CA GLU A 628 -15.56 -37.11 -23.80
C GLU A 628 -17.08 -37.35 -23.83
N LYS A 629 -17.80 -36.87 -24.86
CA LYS A 629 -19.27 -36.90 -24.96
C LYS A 629 -19.99 -36.32 -23.74
N LYS A 630 -19.42 -35.28 -23.13
CA LYS A 630 -20.00 -34.60 -21.95
C LYS A 630 -20.68 -33.29 -22.35
N PRO A 631 -21.85 -32.96 -21.78
CA PRO A 631 -22.45 -31.64 -21.98
C PRO A 631 -21.52 -30.57 -21.37
N PHE A 632 -21.18 -29.57 -22.18
CA PHE A 632 -20.39 -28.42 -21.75
C PHE A 632 -20.84 -27.16 -22.48
N ARG A 633 -20.98 -26.04 -21.75
CA ARG A 633 -21.48 -24.77 -22.29
C ARG A 633 -20.51 -23.62 -22.03
N VAL A 634 -20.41 -22.71 -22.99
CA VAL A 634 -19.63 -21.48 -22.89
C VAL A 634 -20.57 -20.33 -23.20
N TYR A 635 -20.75 -19.43 -22.23
CA TYR A 635 -21.56 -18.22 -22.37
C TYR A 635 -20.62 -17.02 -22.38
N VAL A 636 -20.67 -16.23 -23.45
CA VAL A 636 -19.85 -15.02 -23.62
C VAL A 636 -20.79 -13.85 -23.80
N VAL A 637 -20.66 -12.85 -22.93
CA VAL A 637 -21.41 -11.60 -22.94
C VAL A 637 -20.42 -10.46 -23.08
N THR A 638 -20.51 -9.74 -24.19
CA THR A 638 -19.68 -8.58 -24.50
C THR A 638 -20.57 -7.41 -24.88
N PRO A 639 -20.09 -6.16 -24.77
CA PRO A 639 -20.77 -5.02 -25.36
C PRO A 639 -21.06 -5.26 -26.84
N LEU A 640 -22.22 -4.80 -27.32
CA LEU A 640 -22.55 -4.84 -28.75
C LEU A 640 -21.57 -4.03 -29.58
N LEU A 641 -21.07 -2.92 -29.01
CA LEU A 641 -20.07 -2.05 -29.60
C LEU A 641 -19.04 -1.64 -28.55
N PRO A 642 -17.76 -1.45 -28.94
CA PRO A 642 -16.76 -0.81 -28.09
C PRO A 642 -17.18 0.60 -27.67
N GLY A 643 -16.93 0.97 -26.41
CA GLY A 643 -17.29 2.28 -25.85
C GLY A 643 -16.33 3.41 -26.24
N PHE A 644 -16.31 3.77 -27.53
CA PHE A 644 -15.58 4.93 -28.06
C PHE A 644 -16.55 5.83 -28.83
N GLU A 645 -16.32 7.16 -28.79
CA GLU A 645 -17.08 8.11 -29.59
C GLU A 645 -16.98 7.77 -31.10
N GLY A 646 -18.12 7.75 -31.78
CA GLY A 646 -18.17 7.58 -33.23
C GLY A 646 -19.58 7.38 -33.76
N ASP A 647 -19.84 7.94 -34.94
CA ASP A 647 -21.12 7.75 -35.64
C ASP A 647 -21.19 6.35 -36.27
N ILE A 648 -21.99 5.48 -35.66
CA ILE A 648 -22.21 4.11 -36.13
C ILE A 648 -22.84 4.09 -37.52
N SER A 649 -23.64 5.08 -37.88
CA SER A 649 -24.34 5.12 -39.19
C SER A 649 -23.36 5.25 -40.37
N THR A 650 -22.15 5.74 -40.12
CA THR A 650 -21.07 5.86 -41.10
C THR A 650 -19.98 4.78 -40.93
N GLY A 651 -20.25 3.77 -40.10
CA GLY A 651 -19.31 2.67 -39.81
C GLY A 651 -18.45 2.87 -38.55
N GLY A 652 -18.68 3.95 -37.79
CA GLY A 652 -17.96 4.27 -36.56
C GLY A 652 -16.55 4.82 -36.78
N GLY A 653 -15.90 5.28 -35.69
CA GLY A 653 -14.52 5.78 -35.73
C GLY A 653 -13.48 4.66 -35.92
N SER A 654 -12.28 4.99 -36.41
CA SER A 654 -11.21 4.01 -36.68
C SER A 654 -10.84 3.16 -35.46
N ALA A 655 -10.91 3.71 -34.25
CA ALA A 655 -10.66 2.97 -33.00
C ALA A 655 -11.73 1.88 -32.76
N LEU A 656 -13.01 2.22 -32.97
CA LEU A 656 -14.13 1.30 -32.86
C LEU A 656 -13.98 0.15 -33.88
N GLN A 657 -13.70 0.48 -35.14
CA GLN A 657 -13.50 -0.52 -36.20
C GLN A 657 -12.31 -1.45 -35.91
N ALA A 658 -11.19 -0.91 -35.42
CA ALA A 658 -10.01 -1.71 -35.09
C ALA A 658 -10.29 -2.72 -33.96
N VAL A 659 -11.00 -2.29 -32.90
CA VAL A 659 -11.40 -3.20 -31.81
C VAL A 659 -12.39 -4.25 -32.32
N MET A 660 -13.37 -3.85 -33.13
CA MET A 660 -14.33 -4.81 -33.72
C MET A 660 -13.63 -5.84 -34.60
N HIS A 661 -12.65 -5.45 -35.42
CA HIS A 661 -11.86 -6.38 -36.23
C HIS A 661 -11.25 -7.49 -35.37
N PHE A 662 -10.61 -7.13 -34.25
CA PHE A 662 -9.97 -8.10 -33.37
C PHE A 662 -10.94 -8.88 -32.47
N ASN A 663 -12.14 -8.37 -32.20
CA ASN A 663 -13.18 -9.12 -31.51
C ASN A 663 -13.82 -10.18 -32.42
N TYR A 664 -13.95 -9.90 -33.72
CA TYR A 664 -14.51 -10.85 -34.69
C TYR A 664 -13.51 -11.94 -35.13
N ARG A 665 -12.22 -11.60 -35.19
CA ARG A 665 -11.13 -12.53 -35.50
C ARG A 665 -10.89 -13.52 -34.36
#